data_AF-A0AAU9WID7-F1
#
_entry.id   AF-A0AAU9WID7-F1
#
_cell.length_a   1.000
_cell.length_b   1.000
_cell.length_c   1.000
_cell.angle_alpha   90.00
_cell.angle_beta   90.00
_cell.angle_gamma   90.00
#
_symmetry.space_group_name_H-M   'P 1'
#
loop_
_entity.id
_entity.type
_entity.pdbx_description
1 polymer ?
#
loop_
_entity_poly.entity_id
_entity_poly.type
_entity_poly.pdbx_seq_one_letter_code
_entity_poly.pdbx_strand_id
1 'polypeptide(L)'
;MQAIGVASTDTLPDASFSASSERTNLEAFKGRLNAYRGWSPSRSDRPDDYLQIDLQYEFLICAVATQGRSTFNDWTTEYKLQLSFDGSTFVTYKENNVDKVDFKSYMYVRTFSGNSGRHDIVKHNLIDVRARFIRFQPVKFVRNKALRVEVYGVLISRVPSKAPSKLTLSAVSSTSITASWHLPPAYSRHGIIAGFKLFYKKKGFIGSIRVETINDGRTFLGVINGLDKYTEYEFQVLAFTSHGDGPKSSVVVERTMEDVPSQPPSGLAVAASSFTSVLAFWQLPPEDSRHGIIKGYKLFYKETGGDMSSTTELLINNAAIRSISVTGLQSGTDYDFQVLAFTSSGDGPKSSVKVVRTVVDAPGPPASLNHTLKTPTESHGPMITLSWTAPSQPNGVIRNYTVFYHHSEDPLNTHNETFGPDVFSYTVDVLGGVTYWFNVRAEIIKPGENASLIVNISEYKPNSGPANVFSAYVNKTTLNISWAPLPREQSNGGIILYNVKEELLSRGTRQKRSPLSGKTVNTTDTFILLSGLLLCSQYQVSVRAYTKVGPGPYGPPLELPRTSGPGTPWGLNASNVGATQVTLEWKEPELMTKEGLSYRVKYLGIKPYNGSFREEGVQDVGSSTYYTMKGLVPGSIYEFQIFVSSVCGLGEPRRFPDRIETKMTAPISPAVLSVTNKRISTSTVVIRLWPAEQRNGPISSHQVIVLNVVDGVEDLPIDFASKIQDSNNSEKGNLNFYVAAELKNIPGNEMSWEFSVGDGKTYGAYRNKELQIGEDYIVYQRAMTYDNDVILYGPVSKVAKISVTEGFGRRESSKSASIVQIAVPVVLVIVLVPLLLVAILLYRRRRRAEKSGPGKDSNKVHIPLGEFRMDSVESNGRTADLVYQNVSEIPSDESVGVKESLPKEKESVYSEADDGTPKPIPVAEFAQYFKNKSVNGGIVLKEEFKKLPSILPFSWDVGKNNKVKNRFGNITTYDHSRVVLEKIEGDPKSDYINASYIPTVDEESMNYIATQGPTSTTISDFWRMVWQNDCSVIVMLTNLVELGKNKCNQYWPDSTTRFGSITVTLLGTQSFADYCIRTLKLVQGTKTREVYQYHFTSWPDRGVPHHSTALLAFRWKVHVRNQTTGGPLVVHCSAGVGRTGTYIAIDAMLEGLRRRILCSYRITCK
;
A
#
# COMPACT_ATOMS: atom_id res chain seq x y z
N MET A 1 -80.87 -29.29 -1.47
CA MET A 1 -81.72 -28.17 -1.92
C MET A 1 -83.04 -28.26 -1.18
N GLN A 2 -83.43 -27.25 -0.40
CA GLN A 2 -84.67 -27.26 0.38
C GLN A 2 -85.72 -26.41 -0.35
N ALA A 3 -86.99 -26.81 -0.30
CA ALA A 3 -88.08 -25.97 -0.77
C ALA A 3 -88.16 -24.73 0.13
N ILE A 4 -88.30 -23.55 -0.47
CA ILE A 4 -88.44 -22.29 0.29
C ILE A 4 -89.82 -22.21 0.95
N GLY A 5 -90.79 -22.99 0.46
CA GLY A 5 -92.13 -23.08 1.01
C GLY A 5 -93.16 -22.30 0.20
N VAL A 6 -92.93 -22.11 -1.10
CA VAL A 6 -93.90 -21.47 -2.01
C VAL A 6 -95.19 -22.27 -2.07
N ALA A 7 -95.12 -23.61 -1.99
CA ALA A 7 -96.30 -24.47 -1.92
C ALA A 7 -97.12 -24.32 -0.62
N SER A 8 -96.57 -23.73 0.45
CA SER A 8 -97.19 -23.65 1.78
C SER A 8 -97.76 -22.27 2.09
N THR A 9 -99.02 -22.22 2.53
CA THR A 9 -99.66 -21.00 3.02
C THR A 9 -99.15 -20.55 4.38
N ASP A 10 -98.59 -21.46 5.18
CA ASP A 10 -98.06 -21.16 6.51
C ASP A 10 -96.66 -20.53 6.44
N THR A 11 -95.92 -20.81 5.36
CA THR A 11 -94.54 -20.33 5.16
C THR A 11 -94.50 -19.03 4.36
N LEU A 12 -95.31 -18.93 3.31
CA LEU A 12 -95.46 -17.70 2.52
C LEU A 12 -96.94 -17.32 2.44
N PRO A 13 -97.35 -16.14 2.94
CA PRO A 13 -98.75 -15.71 2.93
C PRO A 13 -99.23 -15.43 1.50
N ASP A 14 -100.55 -15.45 1.28
CA ASP A 14 -101.13 -15.23 -0.06
C ASP A 14 -100.77 -13.85 -0.64
N ALA A 15 -100.57 -12.84 0.21
CA ALA A 15 -100.12 -11.51 -0.20
C ALA A 15 -98.70 -11.50 -0.82
N SER A 16 -97.92 -12.59 -0.65
CA SER A 16 -96.62 -12.75 -1.30
C SER A 16 -96.73 -13.13 -2.79
N PHE A 17 -97.94 -13.44 -3.28
CA PHE A 17 -98.18 -13.77 -4.69
C PHE A 17 -98.86 -12.59 -5.38
N SER A 18 -98.37 -12.26 -6.57
CA SER A 18 -99.02 -11.30 -7.47
C SER A 18 -98.84 -11.76 -8.91
N ALA A 19 -99.59 -11.19 -9.83
CA ALA A 19 -99.49 -11.55 -11.25
C ALA A 19 -99.74 -10.35 -12.16
N SER A 20 -99.41 -10.49 -13.43
CA SER A 20 -99.73 -9.50 -14.47
C SER A 20 -101.25 -9.25 -14.58
N SER A 21 -102.03 -10.33 -14.48
CA SER A 21 -103.49 -10.32 -14.44
C SER A 21 -103.99 -11.63 -13.84
N GLU A 22 -105.25 -11.65 -13.42
CA GLU A 22 -105.86 -12.80 -12.77
C GLU A 22 -107.23 -13.08 -13.37
N ARG A 23 -107.52 -14.35 -13.61
CA ARG A 23 -108.85 -14.82 -13.96
C ARG A 23 -109.58 -15.26 -12.70
N THR A 24 -110.87 -14.92 -12.59
CA THR A 24 -111.72 -15.36 -11.49
C THR A 24 -111.55 -16.86 -11.27
N ASN A 25 -111.37 -17.28 -10.02
CA ASN A 25 -111.15 -18.67 -9.61
C ASN A 25 -109.73 -19.24 -9.90
N LEU A 26 -108.80 -18.43 -10.43
CA LEU A 26 -107.43 -18.78 -10.84
C LEU A 26 -106.42 -17.66 -10.47
N GLU A 27 -106.57 -17.06 -9.30
CA GLU A 27 -105.76 -15.95 -8.76
C GLU A 27 -104.27 -16.34 -8.55
N ALA A 28 -103.36 -15.37 -8.38
CA ALA A 28 -101.91 -15.62 -8.31
C ALA A 28 -101.51 -16.63 -7.22
N PHE A 29 -102.09 -16.50 -6.01
CA PHE A 29 -101.81 -17.42 -4.90
C PHE A 29 -102.33 -18.85 -5.13
N LYS A 30 -103.20 -19.08 -6.13
CA LYS A 30 -103.56 -20.44 -6.59
C LYS A 30 -102.44 -21.07 -7.42
N GLY A 31 -101.43 -20.31 -7.82
CA GLY A 31 -100.25 -20.77 -8.54
C GLY A 31 -99.22 -21.51 -7.69
N ARG A 32 -99.59 -21.99 -6.50
CA ARG A 32 -98.72 -22.82 -5.64
C ARG A 32 -98.63 -24.25 -6.17
N LEU A 33 -97.45 -24.87 -6.08
CA LEU A 33 -97.27 -26.28 -6.44
C LEU A 33 -98.28 -27.18 -5.71
N ASN A 34 -98.84 -28.17 -6.39
CA ASN A 34 -99.87 -29.09 -5.88
C ASN A 34 -101.22 -28.47 -5.47
N ALA A 35 -101.42 -27.15 -5.62
CA ALA A 35 -102.72 -26.53 -5.30
C ALA A 35 -103.88 -27.12 -6.13
N TYR A 36 -105.11 -27.06 -5.59
CA TYR A 36 -106.30 -27.61 -6.25
C TYR A 36 -106.60 -26.98 -7.62
N ARG A 37 -106.06 -25.79 -7.93
CA ARG A 37 -106.09 -25.12 -9.23
C ARG A 37 -104.72 -24.50 -9.51
N GLY A 38 -104.53 -23.81 -10.64
CA GLY A 38 -103.31 -23.05 -10.93
C GLY A 38 -103.64 -21.60 -11.24
N TRP A 39 -102.63 -20.72 -11.18
CA TRP A 39 -102.79 -19.34 -11.66
C TRP A 39 -102.98 -19.35 -13.18
N SER A 40 -103.88 -18.50 -13.67
CA SER A 40 -104.06 -18.23 -15.10
C SER A 40 -104.40 -16.75 -15.31
N PRO A 41 -103.78 -16.07 -16.29
CA PRO A 41 -104.09 -14.68 -16.59
C PRO A 41 -105.53 -14.53 -17.12
N SER A 42 -106.06 -13.31 -17.06
CA SER A 42 -107.43 -13.01 -17.53
C SER A 42 -107.59 -13.28 -19.03
N ARG A 43 -106.51 -13.16 -19.81
CA ARG A 43 -106.39 -13.55 -21.22
C ARG A 43 -105.04 -14.27 -21.45
N SER A 44 -104.99 -15.19 -22.42
CA SER A 44 -103.76 -15.97 -22.69
C SER A 44 -102.95 -15.47 -23.90
N ASP A 45 -103.32 -14.36 -24.52
CA ASP A 45 -102.70 -13.79 -25.73
C ASP A 45 -101.51 -12.86 -25.45
N ARG A 46 -101.37 -12.35 -24.23
CA ARG A 46 -100.37 -11.32 -23.88
C ARG A 46 -98.97 -11.89 -23.62
N PRO A 47 -97.92 -11.56 -24.38
CA PRO A 47 -96.60 -12.20 -24.20
C PRO A 47 -95.89 -11.85 -22.87
N ASP A 48 -96.34 -10.81 -22.18
CA ASP A 48 -95.78 -10.27 -20.93
C ASP A 48 -96.43 -10.82 -19.65
N ASP A 49 -97.35 -11.79 -19.74
CA ASP A 49 -97.99 -12.33 -18.53
C ASP A 49 -97.01 -13.06 -17.62
N TYR A 50 -97.09 -12.82 -16.31
CA TYR A 50 -96.24 -13.48 -15.32
C TYR A 50 -96.97 -13.77 -14.01
N LEU A 51 -96.50 -14.80 -13.31
CA LEU A 51 -96.75 -15.06 -11.90
C LEU A 51 -95.52 -14.61 -11.10
N GLN A 52 -95.70 -13.71 -10.13
CA GLN A 52 -94.65 -13.17 -9.26
C GLN A 52 -94.80 -13.67 -7.82
N ILE A 53 -93.66 -13.92 -7.18
CA ILE A 53 -93.58 -14.33 -5.79
C ILE A 53 -92.55 -13.45 -5.06
N ASP A 54 -92.95 -12.83 -3.95
CA ASP A 54 -92.07 -12.20 -2.96
C ASP A 54 -91.68 -13.23 -1.88
N LEU A 55 -90.44 -13.73 -1.93
CA LEU A 55 -89.92 -14.72 -0.98
C LEU A 55 -89.68 -14.15 0.44
N GLN A 56 -90.00 -12.87 0.69
CA GLN A 56 -89.83 -12.11 1.94
C GLN A 56 -88.37 -11.82 2.32
N TYR A 57 -87.46 -12.72 1.99
CA TYR A 57 -86.02 -12.60 2.24
C TYR A 57 -85.22 -12.86 0.95
N GLU A 58 -83.93 -12.53 0.98
CA GLU A 58 -83.02 -12.89 -0.10
C GLU A 58 -82.60 -14.36 0.04
N PHE A 59 -82.81 -15.13 -1.03
CA PHE A 59 -82.39 -16.52 -1.12
C PHE A 59 -81.37 -16.69 -2.24
N LEU A 60 -80.43 -17.61 -2.00
CA LEU A 60 -79.70 -18.26 -3.09
C LEU A 60 -80.63 -19.33 -3.67
N ILE A 61 -81.25 -19.03 -4.81
CA ILE A 61 -82.18 -19.92 -5.51
C ILE A 61 -81.37 -20.91 -6.34
N CYS A 62 -81.59 -22.19 -6.11
CA CYS A 62 -80.85 -23.29 -6.74
C CYS A 62 -81.69 -24.12 -7.72
N ALA A 63 -83.03 -24.03 -7.64
CA ALA A 63 -83.92 -24.65 -8.61
C ALA A 63 -85.33 -24.04 -8.56
N VAL A 64 -86.10 -24.25 -9.63
CA VAL A 64 -87.54 -23.98 -9.68
C VAL A 64 -88.28 -25.21 -10.20
N ALA A 65 -89.56 -25.35 -9.85
CA ALA A 65 -90.43 -26.37 -10.40
C ALA A 65 -91.76 -25.77 -10.89
N THR A 66 -92.29 -26.29 -11.99
CA THR A 66 -93.61 -25.94 -12.55
C THR A 66 -94.51 -27.16 -12.68
N GLN A 67 -95.82 -26.95 -12.60
CA GLN A 67 -96.85 -27.96 -12.77
C GLN A 67 -98.07 -27.33 -13.47
N GLY A 68 -98.73 -28.10 -14.34
CA GLY A 68 -99.94 -27.68 -15.04
C GLY A 68 -101.16 -27.52 -14.12
N ARG A 69 -102.29 -27.05 -14.66
CA ARG A 69 -103.55 -26.97 -13.91
C ARG A 69 -104.11 -28.36 -13.64
N SER A 70 -104.45 -28.65 -12.39
CA SER A 70 -105.04 -29.94 -11.98
C SER A 70 -106.44 -30.21 -12.57
N THR A 71 -107.30 -29.19 -12.64
CA THR A 71 -108.73 -29.39 -12.97
C THR A 71 -109.04 -29.45 -14.47
N PHE A 72 -108.16 -28.93 -15.35
CA PHE A 72 -108.38 -28.84 -16.79
C PHE A 72 -107.08 -29.06 -17.56
N ASN A 73 -107.17 -29.43 -18.84
CA ASN A 73 -106.02 -29.55 -19.75
C ASN A 73 -105.44 -28.17 -20.14
N ASP A 74 -105.06 -27.35 -19.15
CA ASP A 74 -104.36 -26.07 -19.31
C ASP A 74 -102.98 -26.19 -18.65
N TRP A 75 -101.89 -25.93 -19.38
CA TRP A 75 -100.54 -25.91 -18.80
C TRP A 75 -99.54 -25.16 -19.69
N THR A 76 -98.50 -24.61 -19.07
CA THR A 76 -97.39 -23.95 -19.74
C THR A 76 -96.33 -24.97 -20.17
N THR A 77 -96.00 -25.01 -21.46
CA THR A 77 -95.00 -25.91 -22.06
C THR A 77 -93.63 -25.26 -22.20
N GLU A 78 -93.56 -23.92 -22.16
CA GLU A 78 -92.30 -23.17 -22.16
C GLU A 78 -92.43 -21.89 -21.33
N TYR A 79 -91.43 -21.50 -20.55
CA TYR A 79 -91.46 -20.28 -19.72
C TYR A 79 -90.09 -19.59 -19.58
N LYS A 80 -90.09 -18.35 -19.07
CA LYS A 80 -88.88 -17.61 -18.65
C LYS A 80 -88.93 -17.30 -17.15
N LEU A 81 -87.75 -17.06 -16.57
CA LEU A 81 -87.61 -16.57 -15.20
C LEU A 81 -87.08 -15.14 -15.19
N GLN A 82 -87.64 -14.29 -14.33
CA GLN A 82 -87.07 -12.99 -13.99
C GLN A 82 -86.88 -12.86 -12.48
N LEU A 83 -85.84 -12.16 -12.07
CA LEU A 83 -85.32 -12.13 -10.70
C LEU A 83 -85.13 -10.68 -10.26
N SER A 84 -85.41 -10.38 -8.99
CA SER A 84 -85.24 -9.04 -8.43
C SER A 84 -84.93 -9.09 -6.93
N PHE A 85 -84.22 -8.07 -6.43
CA PHE A 85 -83.97 -7.84 -5.01
C PHE A 85 -84.90 -6.77 -4.41
N ASP A 86 -85.30 -5.79 -5.22
CA ASP A 86 -86.05 -4.60 -4.80
C ASP A 86 -87.55 -4.69 -5.12
N GLY A 87 -87.96 -5.64 -5.96
CA GLY A 87 -89.34 -5.81 -6.41
C GLY A 87 -89.76 -4.83 -7.51
N SER A 88 -88.85 -3.96 -7.98
CA SER A 88 -89.08 -2.99 -9.05
C SER A 88 -88.24 -3.27 -10.29
N THR A 89 -86.98 -3.65 -10.11
CA THR A 89 -86.02 -3.88 -11.19
C THR A 89 -85.87 -5.39 -11.39
N PHE A 90 -86.41 -5.91 -12.49
CA PHE A 90 -86.36 -7.34 -12.81
C PHE A 90 -85.34 -7.63 -13.91
N VAL A 91 -84.50 -8.63 -13.67
CA VAL A 91 -83.52 -9.13 -14.64
C VAL A 91 -83.93 -10.53 -15.07
N THR A 92 -84.04 -10.75 -16.37
CA THR A 92 -84.28 -12.10 -16.92
C THR A 92 -83.08 -13.00 -16.62
N TYR A 93 -83.33 -14.22 -16.14
CA TYR A 93 -82.28 -15.18 -15.84
C TYR A 93 -81.50 -15.61 -17.09
N LYS A 94 -80.17 -15.68 -16.97
CA LYS A 94 -79.23 -16.06 -18.04
C LYS A 94 -78.15 -17.00 -17.50
N GLU A 95 -77.67 -17.93 -18.34
CA GLU A 95 -76.49 -18.75 -18.07
C GLU A 95 -75.41 -18.43 -19.10
N ASN A 96 -74.16 -18.19 -18.66
CA ASN A 96 -73.03 -17.86 -19.55
C ASN A 96 -73.31 -16.70 -20.53
N ASN A 97 -73.96 -15.63 -20.07
CA ASN A 97 -74.35 -14.45 -20.86
C ASN A 97 -75.30 -14.73 -22.05
N VAL A 98 -75.96 -15.89 -22.07
CA VAL A 98 -76.97 -16.25 -23.09
C VAL A 98 -78.27 -16.67 -22.40
N ASP A 99 -79.42 -16.23 -22.91
CA ASP A 99 -80.73 -16.77 -22.50
C ASP A 99 -80.79 -18.25 -22.97
N LYS A 100 -80.82 -19.25 -22.06
CA LYS A 100 -80.91 -20.71 -22.36
C LYS A 100 -81.56 -21.49 -21.20
N VAL A 101 -82.27 -22.62 -21.42
CA VAL A 101 -81.78 -23.98 -21.81
C VAL A 101 -82.85 -24.73 -22.65
N ASP A 102 -82.62 -25.19 -23.89
CA ASP A 102 -82.01 -26.49 -24.26
C ASP A 102 -81.40 -26.46 -25.69
N PHE A 103 -80.51 -27.41 -26.01
CA PHE A 103 -79.68 -27.45 -27.23
C PHE A 103 -80.40 -28.11 -28.42
N LYS A 104 -80.80 -27.31 -29.41
CA LYS A 104 -80.58 -27.57 -30.85
C LYS A 104 -80.92 -26.35 -31.71
N SER A 105 -79.98 -26.02 -32.61
CA SER A 105 -80.10 -25.15 -33.79
C SER A 105 -80.55 -23.68 -33.60
N TYR A 106 -80.40 -22.91 -34.67
CA TYR A 106 -80.25 -21.46 -34.74
C TYR A 106 -81.57 -20.66 -34.60
N MET A 107 -81.43 -19.45 -34.05
CA MET A 107 -82.37 -18.30 -34.02
C MET A 107 -83.49 -18.29 -32.93
N TYR A 108 -83.52 -17.18 -32.17
CA TYR A 108 -84.49 -16.72 -31.14
C TYR A 108 -84.46 -17.28 -29.71
N VAL A 109 -84.85 -16.37 -28.80
CA VAL A 109 -85.16 -16.50 -27.36
C VAL A 109 -85.38 -17.93 -26.89
N ARG A 110 -84.56 -18.40 -25.95
CA ARG A 110 -84.65 -19.75 -25.41
C ARG A 110 -85.30 -19.75 -24.03
N THR A 111 -86.30 -20.59 -23.90
CA THR A 111 -87.22 -20.73 -22.76
C THR A 111 -86.89 -22.02 -22.00
N PHE A 112 -87.23 -22.09 -20.72
CA PHE A 112 -87.26 -23.35 -19.97
C PHE A 112 -88.39 -24.22 -20.48
N SER A 113 -88.14 -25.52 -20.64
CA SER A 113 -89.22 -26.48 -20.86
C SER A 113 -90.14 -26.53 -19.64
N GLY A 114 -91.43 -26.36 -19.88
CA GLY A 114 -92.49 -26.51 -18.91
C GLY A 114 -93.12 -27.89 -18.99
N ASN A 115 -94.41 -27.97 -18.66
CA ASN A 115 -95.14 -29.19 -18.44
C ASN A 115 -95.65 -29.85 -19.73
N SER A 116 -95.84 -31.16 -19.69
CA SER A 116 -96.42 -32.00 -20.74
C SER A 116 -97.87 -32.40 -20.43
N GLY A 117 -98.35 -32.15 -19.21
CA GLY A 117 -99.71 -32.41 -18.77
C GLY A 117 -100.10 -31.63 -17.50
N ARG A 118 -101.11 -32.15 -16.80
CA ARG A 118 -101.71 -31.49 -15.62
C ARG A 118 -100.95 -31.71 -14.32
N HIS A 119 -100.31 -32.87 -14.20
CA HIS A 119 -99.81 -33.39 -12.92
C HIS A 119 -98.30 -33.57 -12.89
N ASP A 120 -97.63 -33.56 -14.04
CA ASP A 120 -96.19 -33.66 -14.12
C ASP A 120 -95.54 -32.42 -13.50
N ILE A 121 -94.51 -32.66 -12.68
CA ILE A 121 -93.71 -31.60 -12.07
C ILE A 121 -92.40 -31.54 -12.84
N VAL A 122 -92.16 -30.43 -13.51
CA VAL A 122 -90.93 -30.20 -14.28
C VAL A 122 -90.03 -29.29 -13.46
N LYS A 123 -88.84 -29.78 -13.13
CA LYS A 123 -87.87 -29.09 -12.26
C LYS A 123 -86.61 -28.75 -13.04
N HIS A 124 -86.15 -27.51 -12.91
CA HIS A 124 -84.91 -27.01 -13.49
C HIS A 124 -83.99 -26.47 -12.41
N ASN A 125 -82.71 -26.86 -12.46
CA ASN A 125 -81.67 -26.32 -11.59
C ASN A 125 -81.19 -24.97 -12.13
N LEU A 126 -80.76 -24.07 -11.25
CA LEU A 126 -80.23 -22.76 -11.57
C LEU A 126 -78.79 -22.62 -11.02
N ILE A 127 -77.91 -21.98 -11.79
CA ILE A 127 -76.53 -21.66 -11.38
C ILE A 127 -76.46 -20.24 -10.82
N ASP A 128 -75.96 -20.10 -9.59
CA ASP A 128 -75.60 -18.83 -8.91
C ASP A 128 -76.67 -17.72 -8.90
N VAL A 129 -77.94 -18.08 -8.67
CA VAL A 129 -79.05 -17.12 -8.62
C VAL A 129 -79.33 -16.62 -7.22
N ARG A 130 -79.29 -15.30 -7.02
CA ARG A 130 -79.75 -14.65 -5.79
C ARG A 130 -80.94 -13.75 -6.12
N ALA A 131 -82.02 -13.89 -5.37
CA ALA A 131 -83.18 -13.02 -5.50
C ALA A 131 -84.06 -13.04 -4.24
N ARG A 132 -84.86 -12.00 -4.07
CA ARG A 132 -86.01 -11.97 -3.16
C ARG A 132 -87.32 -12.16 -3.93
N PHE A 133 -87.42 -11.57 -5.11
CA PHE A 133 -88.60 -11.66 -5.97
C PHE A 133 -88.28 -12.52 -7.20
N ILE A 134 -89.20 -13.41 -7.56
CA ILE A 134 -89.09 -14.25 -8.76
C ILE A 134 -90.38 -14.21 -9.58
N ARG A 135 -90.25 -14.09 -10.90
CA ARG A 135 -91.34 -14.13 -11.87
C ARG A 135 -91.21 -15.35 -12.77
N PHE A 136 -92.31 -16.07 -12.95
CA PHE A 136 -92.49 -17.11 -13.95
C PHE A 136 -93.35 -16.55 -15.09
N GLN A 137 -92.77 -16.45 -16.28
CA GLN A 137 -93.42 -15.87 -17.46
C GLN A 137 -93.70 -16.96 -18.51
N PRO A 138 -94.95 -17.43 -18.66
CA PRO A 138 -95.32 -18.39 -19.71
C PRO A 138 -95.07 -17.87 -21.11
N VAL A 139 -94.42 -18.66 -21.96
CA VAL A 139 -94.15 -18.35 -23.37
C VAL A 139 -94.96 -19.23 -24.31
N LYS A 140 -94.99 -20.55 -24.10
CA LYS A 140 -95.87 -21.47 -24.83
C LYS A 140 -96.72 -22.28 -23.87
N PHE A 141 -97.91 -22.68 -24.30
CA PHE A 141 -98.90 -23.35 -23.46
C PHE A 141 -99.87 -24.18 -24.29
N VAL A 142 -100.54 -25.12 -23.63
CA VAL A 142 -101.66 -25.89 -24.17
C VAL A 142 -102.96 -25.30 -23.64
N ARG A 143 -103.87 -24.96 -24.55
CA ARG A 143 -105.21 -24.36 -24.33
C ARG A 143 -105.20 -22.99 -23.65
N ASN A 144 -104.69 -22.86 -22.42
CA ASN A 144 -104.50 -21.60 -21.71
C ASN A 144 -103.20 -21.63 -20.93
N LYS A 145 -102.63 -20.45 -20.65
CA LYS A 145 -101.51 -20.32 -19.71
C LYS A 145 -101.96 -20.75 -18.32
N ALA A 146 -101.24 -21.69 -17.72
CA ALA A 146 -101.50 -22.07 -16.35
C ALA A 146 -100.21 -22.54 -15.66
N LEU A 147 -99.97 -22.02 -14.46
CA LEU A 147 -98.82 -22.36 -13.65
C LEU A 147 -99.21 -22.71 -12.21
N ARG A 148 -98.57 -23.75 -11.69
CA ARG A 148 -98.36 -24.02 -10.27
C ARG A 148 -96.86 -24.19 -10.04
N VAL A 149 -96.26 -23.50 -9.07
CA VAL A 149 -94.80 -23.39 -8.96
C VAL A 149 -94.27 -23.60 -7.54
N GLU A 150 -93.01 -24.03 -7.47
CA GLU A 150 -92.20 -24.07 -6.24
C GLU A 150 -90.78 -23.54 -6.52
N VAL A 151 -90.14 -23.01 -5.49
CA VAL A 151 -88.78 -22.44 -5.57
C VAL A 151 -87.91 -23.09 -4.49
N TYR A 152 -86.69 -23.48 -4.85
CA TYR A 152 -85.75 -24.15 -3.96
C TYR A 152 -84.52 -23.28 -3.73
N GLY A 153 -84.06 -23.14 -2.49
CA GLY A 153 -82.93 -22.27 -2.17
C GLY A 153 -82.49 -22.28 -0.71
N VAL A 154 -81.52 -21.43 -0.39
CA VAL A 154 -80.95 -21.24 0.97
C VAL A 154 -81.05 -19.76 1.36
N LEU A 155 -81.52 -19.49 2.59
CA LEU A 155 -81.66 -18.14 3.13
C LEU A 155 -80.28 -17.47 3.33
N ILE A 156 -80.09 -16.24 2.84
CA ILE A 156 -78.78 -15.57 2.85
C ILE A 156 -78.49 -14.86 4.19
N SER A 157 -79.41 -14.05 4.74
CA SER A 157 -79.19 -13.35 6.03
C SER A 157 -80.47 -12.76 6.65
N ARG A 158 -80.51 -12.66 7.99
CA ARG A 158 -81.52 -11.93 8.80
C ARG A 158 -80.96 -10.71 9.55
N VAL A 159 -79.68 -10.39 9.34
CA VAL A 159 -79.02 -9.18 9.83
C VAL A 159 -78.78 -8.23 8.66
N PRO A 160 -78.57 -6.92 8.91
CA PRO A 160 -78.36 -5.97 7.83
C PRO A 160 -77.16 -6.40 6.97
N SER A 161 -77.34 -6.47 5.65
CA SER A 161 -76.29 -6.85 4.70
C SER A 161 -75.43 -5.68 4.24
N LYS A 162 -75.87 -4.44 4.50
CA LYS A 162 -75.10 -3.22 4.25
C LYS A 162 -74.99 -2.37 5.51
N ALA A 163 -73.86 -1.68 5.62
CA ALA A 163 -73.58 -0.75 6.71
C ALA A 163 -74.46 0.51 6.58
N PRO A 164 -74.57 1.32 7.65
CA PRO A 164 -75.09 2.68 7.57
C PRO A 164 -74.33 3.48 6.50
N SER A 165 -75.06 4.31 5.76
CA SER A 165 -74.49 5.12 4.67
C SER A 165 -74.12 6.52 5.17
N LYS A 166 -73.28 7.25 4.42
CA LYS A 166 -72.93 8.65 4.72
C LYS A 166 -72.45 8.89 6.16
N LEU A 167 -71.48 8.10 6.64
CA LEU A 167 -70.79 8.43 7.89
C LEU A 167 -69.99 9.73 7.68
N THR A 168 -70.33 10.78 8.41
CA THR A 168 -69.63 12.07 8.41
C THR A 168 -69.15 12.39 9.82
N LEU A 169 -67.97 12.98 9.91
CA LEU A 169 -67.36 13.39 11.18
C LEU A 169 -67.22 14.92 11.20
N SER A 170 -67.28 15.50 12.39
CA SER A 170 -67.03 16.93 12.61
C SER A 170 -66.35 17.11 13.96
N ALA A 171 -65.14 17.67 13.96
CA ALA A 171 -64.47 18.06 15.19
C ALA A 171 -65.22 19.21 15.87
N VAL A 172 -65.42 19.12 17.18
CA VAL A 172 -66.16 20.12 17.97
C VAL A 172 -65.25 20.89 18.91
N SER A 173 -64.19 20.25 19.41
CA SER A 173 -63.19 20.88 20.26
C SER A 173 -61.83 20.20 20.07
N SER A 174 -60.81 20.63 20.82
CA SER A 174 -59.53 19.93 20.88
C SER A 174 -59.65 18.54 21.50
N THR A 175 -60.78 18.15 22.08
CA THR A 175 -60.95 16.84 22.74
C THR A 175 -62.26 16.12 22.38
N SER A 176 -62.99 16.56 21.35
CA SER A 176 -64.25 15.93 20.96
C SER A 176 -64.55 15.96 19.46
N ILE A 177 -65.19 14.89 18.97
CA ILE A 177 -65.62 14.70 17.58
C ILE A 177 -67.06 14.16 17.59
N THR A 178 -67.89 14.73 16.71
CA THR A 178 -69.27 14.30 16.45
C THR A 178 -69.31 13.45 15.18
N ALA A 179 -69.99 12.31 15.23
CA ALA A 179 -70.23 11.42 14.09
C ALA A 179 -71.71 11.35 13.76
N SER A 180 -72.07 11.41 12.48
CA SER A 180 -73.46 11.25 12.00
C SER A 180 -73.53 10.30 10.81
N TRP A 181 -74.65 9.59 10.64
CA TRP A 181 -74.83 8.61 9.57
C TRP A 181 -76.28 8.52 9.09
N HIS A 182 -76.52 7.82 7.99
CA HIS A 182 -77.85 7.51 7.45
C HIS A 182 -78.15 6.02 7.58
N LEU A 183 -79.44 5.65 7.63
CA LEU A 183 -79.87 4.25 7.63
C LEU A 183 -79.31 3.46 6.42
N PRO A 184 -79.05 2.14 6.59
CA PRO A 184 -78.86 1.26 5.44
C PRO A 184 -80.07 1.31 4.49
N PRO A 185 -79.89 1.11 3.17
CA PRO A 185 -80.99 0.98 2.23
C PRO A 185 -82.03 -0.05 2.68
N ALA A 186 -83.33 0.21 2.44
CA ALA A 186 -84.42 -0.63 2.96
C ALA A 186 -84.27 -2.13 2.65
N TYR A 187 -83.89 -2.47 1.40
CA TYR A 187 -83.66 -3.86 0.98
C TYR A 187 -82.57 -4.57 1.81
N SER A 188 -81.55 -3.83 2.27
CA SER A 188 -80.40 -4.39 2.99
C SER A 188 -80.57 -4.47 4.51
N ARG A 189 -81.70 -4.00 5.06
CA ARG A 189 -81.91 -3.97 6.52
C ARG A 189 -82.25 -5.35 7.09
N HIS A 190 -82.91 -6.18 6.28
CA HIS A 190 -83.31 -7.55 6.62
C HIS A 190 -84.01 -7.67 8.00
N GLY A 191 -84.84 -6.68 8.36
CA GLY A 191 -85.51 -6.59 9.66
C GLY A 191 -85.63 -5.14 10.16
N ILE A 192 -86.09 -4.97 11.41
CA ILE A 192 -86.14 -3.67 12.09
C ILE A 192 -84.78 -3.39 12.72
N ILE A 193 -84.18 -2.25 12.38
CA ILE A 193 -82.91 -1.78 12.99
C ILE A 193 -83.18 -1.45 14.46
N ALA A 194 -82.49 -2.13 15.36
CA ALA A 194 -82.60 -1.97 16.81
C ALA A 194 -81.66 -0.87 17.34
N GLY A 195 -80.55 -0.61 16.66
CA GLY A 195 -79.60 0.44 17.05
C GLY A 195 -78.33 0.44 16.20
N PHE A 196 -77.33 1.20 16.66
CA PHE A 196 -76.04 1.37 16.02
C PHE A 196 -74.88 1.17 17.00
N LYS A 197 -73.70 0.79 16.47
CA LYS A 197 -72.45 0.77 17.24
C LYS A 197 -71.41 1.60 16.51
N LEU A 198 -70.88 2.62 17.19
CA LEU A 198 -69.85 3.51 16.71
C LEU A 198 -68.48 3.06 17.27
N PHE A 199 -67.60 2.65 16.38
CA PHE A 199 -66.25 2.19 16.68
C PHE A 199 -65.30 3.34 16.45
N TYR A 200 -64.40 3.59 17.40
CA TYR A 200 -63.36 4.60 17.24
C TYR A 200 -62.05 4.21 17.89
N LYS A 201 -60.94 4.65 17.28
CA LYS A 201 -59.60 4.52 17.85
C LYS A 201 -58.68 5.59 17.29
N LYS A 202 -57.59 5.88 18.00
CA LYS A 202 -56.52 6.73 17.48
C LYS A 202 -55.97 6.10 16.20
N LYS A 203 -55.78 6.91 15.15
CA LYS A 203 -55.31 6.42 13.84
C LYS A 203 -53.96 5.72 13.99
N GLY A 204 -53.81 4.54 13.39
CA GLY A 204 -52.58 3.73 13.52
C GLY A 204 -52.38 3.03 14.87
N PHE A 205 -53.30 3.17 15.84
CA PHE A 205 -53.22 2.45 17.11
C PHE A 205 -53.57 0.96 16.93
N ILE A 206 -52.70 0.09 17.45
CA ILE A 206 -52.80 -1.39 17.36
C ILE A 206 -53.62 -1.97 18.53
N GLY A 207 -53.94 -1.19 19.56
CA GLY A 207 -54.73 -1.64 20.71
C GLY A 207 -56.25 -1.70 20.46
N SER A 208 -57.00 -2.00 21.53
CA SER A 208 -58.45 -2.24 21.45
C SER A 208 -59.23 -1.03 20.92
N ILE A 209 -60.09 -1.30 19.94
CA ILE A 209 -61.06 -0.33 19.41
C ILE A 209 -62.10 -0.02 20.49
N ARG A 210 -62.37 1.26 20.74
CA ARG A 210 -63.43 1.71 21.64
C ARG A 210 -64.78 1.66 20.91
N VAL A 211 -65.84 1.33 21.63
CA VAL A 211 -67.18 1.14 21.07
C VAL A 211 -68.20 1.92 21.89
N GLU A 212 -68.92 2.81 21.22
CA GLU A 212 -70.10 3.49 21.76
C GLU A 212 -71.36 2.84 21.17
N THR A 213 -72.25 2.34 22.02
CA THR A 213 -73.47 1.63 21.58
C THR A 213 -74.69 2.52 21.73
N ILE A 214 -75.42 2.72 20.65
CA ILE A 214 -76.62 3.56 20.57
C ILE A 214 -77.82 2.63 20.38
N ASN A 215 -78.56 2.39 21.46
CA ASN A 215 -79.69 1.44 21.51
C ASN A 215 -81.01 2.02 21.00
N ASP A 216 -80.95 2.90 20.01
CA ASP A 216 -82.12 3.48 19.34
C ASP A 216 -81.90 3.52 17.83
N GLY A 217 -82.69 2.73 17.09
CA GLY A 217 -82.67 2.69 15.63
C GLY A 217 -83.11 3.98 14.92
N ARG A 218 -83.57 4.99 15.68
CA ARG A 218 -83.94 6.34 15.20
C ARG A 218 -82.87 7.40 15.47
N THR A 219 -81.83 7.08 16.25
CA THR A 219 -80.74 8.00 16.55
C THR A 219 -79.60 7.85 15.53
N PHE A 220 -79.24 8.95 14.87
CA PHE A 220 -78.31 8.97 13.73
C PHE A 220 -77.05 9.81 13.98
N LEU A 221 -76.74 10.09 15.25
CA LEU A 221 -75.67 10.96 15.72
C LEU A 221 -75.03 10.36 16.97
N GLY A 222 -73.72 10.49 17.12
CA GLY A 222 -72.97 10.17 18.34
C GLY A 222 -71.83 11.17 18.59
N VAL A 223 -71.67 11.61 19.84
CA VAL A 223 -70.60 12.55 20.24
C VAL A 223 -69.59 11.82 21.11
N ILE A 224 -68.32 11.85 20.72
CA ILE A 224 -67.22 11.25 21.49
C ILE A 224 -66.40 12.36 22.13
N ASN A 225 -66.28 12.30 23.46
CA ASN A 225 -65.50 13.24 24.28
C ASN A 225 -64.23 12.57 24.84
N GLY A 226 -63.32 13.37 25.39
CA GLY A 226 -62.11 12.87 26.05
C GLY A 226 -61.07 12.30 25.07
N LEU A 227 -61.01 12.88 23.87
CA LEU A 227 -60.02 12.56 22.85
C LEU A 227 -58.73 13.36 23.06
N ASP A 228 -57.61 12.85 22.54
CA ASP A 228 -56.33 13.53 22.57
C ASP A 228 -56.37 14.82 21.71
N LYS A 229 -55.64 15.84 22.15
CA LYS A 229 -55.56 17.13 21.44
C LYS A 229 -54.88 16.98 20.09
N TYR A 230 -55.40 17.69 19.09
CA TYR A 230 -54.91 17.72 17.71
C TYR A 230 -54.51 16.34 17.14
N THR A 231 -55.33 15.33 17.39
CA THR A 231 -55.04 13.91 17.10
C THR A 231 -56.06 13.33 16.13
N GLU A 232 -55.58 12.54 15.15
CA GLU A 232 -56.45 11.85 14.19
C GLU A 232 -57.05 10.57 14.79
N TYR A 233 -58.36 10.41 14.60
CA TYR A 233 -59.12 9.24 15.01
C TYR A 233 -59.82 8.60 13.81
N GLU A 234 -59.81 7.27 13.77
CA GLU A 234 -60.53 6.43 12.81
C GLU A 234 -61.90 6.05 13.39
N PHE A 235 -62.97 6.28 12.64
CA PHE A 235 -64.34 5.91 13.00
C PHE A 235 -64.97 4.94 12.01
N GLN A 236 -65.77 4.02 12.52
CA GLN A 236 -66.68 3.16 11.73
C GLN A 236 -68.01 3.03 12.45
N VAL A 237 -69.10 2.87 11.71
CA VAL A 237 -70.42 2.61 12.29
C VAL A 237 -71.05 1.36 11.69
N LEU A 238 -71.78 0.58 12.48
CA LEU A 238 -72.65 -0.49 11.98
C LEU A 238 -74.06 -0.33 12.54
N ALA A 239 -75.04 -0.92 11.85
CA ALA A 239 -76.41 -1.09 12.33
C ALA A 239 -76.62 -2.54 12.76
N PHE A 240 -77.45 -2.77 13.78
CA PHE A 240 -77.81 -4.11 14.24
C PHE A 240 -79.33 -4.30 14.37
N THR A 241 -79.79 -5.54 14.25
CA THR A 241 -81.18 -5.96 14.51
C THR A 241 -81.23 -6.82 15.76
N SER A 242 -82.41 -7.29 16.16
CA SER A 242 -82.56 -8.30 17.22
C SER A 242 -81.82 -9.61 16.95
N HIS A 243 -81.40 -9.85 15.70
CA HIS A 243 -80.71 -11.07 15.28
C HIS A 243 -79.19 -10.90 15.19
N GLY A 244 -78.65 -9.68 15.31
CA GLY A 244 -77.21 -9.43 15.34
C GLY A 244 -76.74 -8.21 14.55
N ASP A 245 -75.42 -8.07 14.51
CA ASP A 245 -74.70 -6.94 13.91
C ASP A 245 -74.59 -7.07 12.38
N GLY A 246 -74.86 -5.98 11.66
CA GLY A 246 -74.52 -5.83 10.24
C GLY A 246 -73.04 -5.46 10.05
N PRO A 247 -72.60 -5.28 8.79
CA PRO A 247 -71.21 -4.91 8.51
C PRO A 247 -70.90 -3.48 8.97
N LYS A 248 -69.64 -3.24 9.34
CA LYS A 248 -69.09 -1.90 9.61
C LYS A 248 -68.99 -1.08 8.33
N SER A 249 -69.17 0.23 8.46
CA SER A 249 -68.90 1.19 7.39
C SER A 249 -67.41 1.21 7.04
N SER A 250 -67.08 1.86 5.91
CA SER A 250 -65.71 2.28 5.65
C SER A 250 -65.19 3.16 6.79
N VAL A 251 -63.88 3.11 7.02
CA VAL A 251 -63.21 3.97 7.98
C VAL A 251 -63.27 5.42 7.49
N VAL A 252 -63.71 6.32 8.36
CA VAL A 252 -63.61 7.77 8.15
C VAL A 252 -62.67 8.33 9.21
N VAL A 253 -61.79 9.24 8.83
CA VAL A 253 -60.79 9.82 9.72
C VAL A 253 -61.13 11.29 9.95
N GLU A 254 -61.01 11.74 11.20
CA GLU A 254 -61.13 13.15 11.56
C GLU A 254 -60.10 13.51 12.63
N ARG A 255 -59.64 14.76 12.63
CA ARG A 255 -58.70 15.29 13.63
C ARG A 255 -59.41 16.21 14.61
N THR A 256 -59.13 16.10 15.91
CA THR A 256 -59.58 17.09 16.91
C THR A 256 -58.99 18.48 16.64
N MET A 257 -59.64 19.54 17.10
CA MET A 257 -59.17 20.93 16.85
C MET A 257 -57.81 21.23 17.53
N GLU A 258 -57.16 22.32 17.10
CA GLU A 258 -55.94 22.83 17.73
C GLU A 258 -56.21 23.38 19.15
N ASP A 259 -55.16 23.38 19.97
CA ASP A 259 -55.10 23.99 21.29
C ASP A 259 -53.77 24.74 21.46
N VAL A 260 -53.62 25.48 22.56
CA VAL A 260 -52.36 26.17 22.88
C VAL A 260 -51.24 25.17 23.22
N PRO A 261 -49.97 25.46 22.88
CA PRO A 261 -48.85 24.63 23.32
C PRO A 261 -48.78 24.56 24.84
N SER A 262 -48.58 23.36 25.38
CA SER A 262 -48.48 23.13 26.83
C SER A 262 -47.07 23.28 27.40
N GLN A 263 -46.05 23.36 26.54
CA GLN A 263 -44.66 23.55 26.93
C GLN A 263 -43.99 24.64 26.08
N PRO A 264 -42.97 25.33 26.61
CA PRO A 264 -42.22 26.32 25.85
C PRO A 264 -41.37 25.67 24.75
N PRO A 265 -40.83 26.47 23.80
CA PRO A 265 -39.77 26.03 22.91
C PRO A 265 -38.59 25.43 23.70
N SER A 266 -38.08 24.29 23.22
CA SER A 266 -36.96 23.61 23.87
C SER A 266 -35.63 24.27 23.52
N GLY A 267 -34.63 24.12 24.41
CA GLY A 267 -33.25 24.51 24.10
C GLY A 267 -33.02 25.98 23.82
N LEU A 268 -33.74 26.90 24.47
CA LEU A 268 -33.43 28.34 24.38
C LEU A 268 -31.97 28.57 24.81
N ALA A 269 -31.20 29.12 23.90
CA ALA A 269 -29.84 29.55 24.12
C ALA A 269 -29.59 30.89 23.44
N VAL A 270 -28.77 31.68 24.09
CA VAL A 270 -28.48 33.06 23.73
C VAL A 270 -26.98 33.26 23.75
N ALA A 271 -26.46 33.88 22.71
CA ALA A 271 -25.04 34.14 22.56
C ALA A 271 -24.85 35.55 22.01
N ALA A 272 -23.96 36.32 22.62
CA ALA A 272 -23.66 37.65 22.14
C ALA A 272 -22.98 37.59 20.77
N SER A 273 -23.61 38.20 19.76
CA SER A 273 -23.11 38.23 18.38
C SER A 273 -22.18 39.41 18.13
N SER A 274 -22.49 40.58 18.71
CA SER A 274 -21.64 41.78 18.66
C SER A 274 -21.70 42.57 19.97
N PHE A 275 -21.10 43.75 19.99
CA PHE A 275 -21.19 44.68 21.10
C PHE A 275 -22.56 45.35 21.25
N THR A 276 -23.44 45.20 20.26
CA THR A 276 -24.83 45.70 20.31
C THR A 276 -25.86 44.64 19.91
N SER A 277 -25.47 43.37 19.85
CA SER A 277 -26.40 42.31 19.44
C SER A 277 -26.21 40.97 20.12
N VAL A 278 -27.31 40.25 20.26
CA VAL A 278 -27.39 38.89 20.78
C VAL A 278 -28.16 38.02 19.78
N LEU A 279 -27.59 36.88 19.43
CA LEU A 279 -28.27 35.82 18.70
C LEU A 279 -29.01 34.93 19.69
N ALA A 280 -30.34 34.91 19.61
CA ALA A 280 -31.18 33.98 20.35
C ALA A 280 -31.59 32.83 19.42
N PHE A 281 -31.52 31.59 19.91
CA PHE A 281 -31.97 30.41 19.17
C PHE A 281 -32.70 29.42 20.07
N TRP A 282 -33.63 28.67 19.50
CA TRP A 282 -34.46 27.69 20.19
C TRP A 282 -34.91 26.58 19.22
N GLN A 283 -35.44 25.50 19.77
CA GLN A 283 -36.02 24.38 19.04
C GLN A 283 -37.55 24.40 19.11
N LEU A 284 -38.21 23.54 18.33
CA LEU A 284 -39.66 23.32 18.48
C LEU A 284 -40.00 22.84 19.89
N PRO A 285 -41.21 23.15 20.41
CA PRO A 285 -41.76 22.41 21.52
C PRO A 285 -41.83 20.90 21.18
N PRO A 286 -41.70 20.01 22.18
CA PRO A 286 -41.90 18.56 22.00
C PRO A 286 -43.24 18.27 21.30
N GLU A 287 -43.27 17.29 20.40
CA GLU A 287 -44.41 17.04 19.51
C GLU A 287 -45.74 16.80 20.24
N ASP A 288 -45.68 16.04 21.33
CA ASP A 288 -46.77 15.74 22.25
C ASP A 288 -47.28 16.97 23.02
N SER A 289 -46.50 18.05 23.08
CA SER A 289 -46.83 19.27 23.79
C SER A 289 -47.37 20.39 22.92
N ARG A 290 -47.28 20.27 21.58
CA ARG A 290 -47.64 21.32 20.62
C ARG A 290 -49.14 21.57 20.54
N HIS A 291 -49.93 20.50 20.64
CA HIS A 291 -51.39 20.50 20.55
C HIS A 291 -51.98 21.22 19.32
N GLY A 292 -51.19 21.40 18.25
CA GLY A 292 -51.59 22.15 17.06
C GLY A 292 -50.41 22.45 16.13
N ILE A 293 -50.67 23.19 15.05
CA ILE A 293 -49.61 23.71 14.17
C ILE A 293 -49.02 24.97 14.80
N ILE A 294 -47.74 24.92 15.16
CA ILE A 294 -47.03 26.12 15.61
C ILE A 294 -47.07 27.16 14.49
N LYS A 295 -47.53 28.37 14.79
CA LYS A 295 -47.60 29.50 13.85
C LYS A 295 -46.40 30.42 13.97
N GLY A 296 -45.79 30.48 15.15
CA GLY A 296 -44.68 31.37 15.41
C GLY A 296 -44.21 31.36 16.86
N TYR A 297 -43.39 32.35 17.19
CA TYR A 297 -42.78 32.54 18.51
C TYR A 297 -42.91 33.98 18.97
N LYS A 298 -42.85 34.19 20.29
CA LYS A 298 -42.64 35.51 20.89
C LYS A 298 -41.38 35.44 21.75
N LEU A 299 -40.39 36.27 21.43
CA LEU A 299 -39.15 36.40 22.18
C LEU A 299 -39.24 37.65 23.06
N PHE A 300 -38.94 37.50 24.35
CA PHE A 300 -38.95 38.57 25.34
C PHE A 300 -37.53 38.82 25.81
N TYR A 301 -37.11 40.09 25.88
CA TYR A 301 -35.81 40.45 26.42
C TYR A 301 -35.83 41.78 27.19
N LYS A 302 -34.94 41.90 28.18
CA LYS A 302 -34.72 43.12 28.98
C LYS A 302 -33.31 43.14 29.59
N GLU A 303 -32.85 44.31 30.02
CA GLU A 303 -31.63 44.41 30.82
C GLU A 303 -31.81 43.66 32.17
N THR A 304 -30.78 42.92 32.58
CA THR A 304 -30.82 42.13 33.81
C THR A 304 -30.98 43.05 35.04
N GLY A 305 -32.04 42.84 35.82
CA GLY A 305 -32.39 43.70 36.96
C GLY A 305 -33.28 44.92 36.60
N GLY A 306 -33.63 45.10 35.32
CA GLY A 306 -34.59 46.12 34.89
C GLY A 306 -36.04 45.81 35.29
N ASP A 307 -36.86 46.87 35.37
CA ASP A 307 -38.29 46.79 35.72
C ASP A 307 -39.09 45.90 34.74
N MET A 308 -40.19 45.30 35.17
CA MET A 308 -41.02 44.46 34.28
C MET A 308 -41.58 45.24 33.09
N SER A 309 -41.77 46.55 33.25
CA SER A 309 -42.22 47.49 32.22
C SER A 309 -41.22 47.71 31.08
N SER A 310 -39.93 47.36 31.26
CA SER A 310 -38.88 47.52 30.24
C SER A 310 -38.68 46.28 29.33
N THR A 311 -39.58 45.29 29.40
CA THR A 311 -39.49 44.06 28.61
C THR A 311 -39.91 44.32 27.17
N THR A 312 -39.00 44.10 26.21
CA THR A 312 -39.33 44.17 24.79
C THR A 312 -39.84 42.81 24.30
N GLU A 313 -40.94 42.82 23.55
CA GLU A 313 -41.50 41.64 22.88
C GLU A 313 -41.20 41.70 21.37
N LEU A 314 -40.68 40.60 20.83
CA LEU A 314 -40.44 40.41 19.41
C LEU A 314 -41.32 39.27 18.89
N LEU A 315 -42.28 39.61 18.05
CA LEU A 315 -43.21 38.67 17.41
C LEU A 315 -42.60 38.06 16.15
N ILE A 316 -42.61 36.73 16.07
CA ILE A 316 -42.02 35.96 14.98
C ILE A 316 -43.13 35.12 14.35
N ASN A 317 -43.82 35.67 13.35
CA ASN A 317 -44.97 35.06 12.67
C ASN A 317 -44.59 33.99 11.62
N ASN A 318 -43.52 33.23 11.89
CA ASN A 318 -43.11 32.15 11.02
C ASN A 318 -42.51 31.02 11.85
N ALA A 319 -43.23 29.90 11.88
CA ALA A 319 -42.79 28.70 12.57
C ALA A 319 -41.60 27.99 11.92
N ALA A 320 -41.00 28.45 10.83
CA ALA A 320 -39.70 27.96 10.38
C ALA A 320 -38.52 28.67 11.08
N ILE A 321 -38.74 29.89 11.58
CA ILE A 321 -37.69 30.69 12.21
C ILE A 321 -37.39 30.11 13.61
N ARG A 322 -36.14 29.71 13.82
CA ARG A 322 -35.62 29.11 15.07
C ARG A 322 -34.52 29.94 15.72
N SER A 323 -34.15 31.04 15.09
CA SER A 323 -33.13 31.95 15.59
C SER A 323 -33.40 33.36 15.12
N ILE A 324 -33.07 34.34 15.95
CA ILE A 324 -33.18 35.76 15.61
C ILE A 324 -32.03 36.54 16.24
N SER A 325 -31.50 37.51 15.49
CA SER A 325 -30.50 38.44 16.00
C SER A 325 -31.22 39.66 16.56
N VAL A 326 -31.09 39.88 17.87
CA VAL A 326 -31.59 41.07 18.58
C VAL A 326 -30.49 42.12 18.56
N THR A 327 -30.73 43.24 17.91
CA THR A 327 -29.76 44.33 17.70
C THR A 327 -30.16 45.59 18.48
N GLY A 328 -29.25 46.57 18.60
CA GLY A 328 -29.49 47.82 19.33
C GLY A 328 -29.33 47.71 20.86
N LEU A 329 -28.66 46.66 21.33
CA LEU A 329 -28.35 46.46 22.75
C LEU A 329 -27.14 47.31 23.18
N GLN A 330 -27.02 47.61 24.46
CA GLN A 330 -25.84 48.30 25.03
C GLN A 330 -24.64 47.35 25.19
N SER A 331 -23.42 47.86 25.01
CA SER A 331 -22.18 47.08 25.08
C SER A 331 -21.72 46.80 26.51
N GLY A 332 -21.26 45.58 26.76
CA GLY A 332 -20.80 45.15 28.09
C GLY A 332 -21.92 44.95 29.12
N THR A 333 -23.19 44.93 28.70
CA THR A 333 -24.38 44.88 29.57
C THR A 333 -25.02 43.49 29.57
N ASP A 334 -25.56 43.05 30.72
CA ASP A 334 -26.28 41.79 30.90
C ASP A 334 -27.76 41.91 30.50
N TYR A 335 -28.27 40.94 29.73
CA TYR A 335 -29.67 40.87 29.29
C TYR A 335 -30.31 39.52 29.61
N ASP A 336 -31.56 39.55 30.05
CA ASP A 336 -32.44 38.41 30.31
C ASP A 336 -33.29 38.09 29.07
N PHE A 337 -33.37 36.81 28.67
CA PHE A 337 -34.16 36.34 27.52
C PHE A 337 -35.11 35.20 27.87
N GLN A 338 -36.32 35.23 27.30
CA GLN A 338 -37.33 34.15 27.34
C GLN A 338 -38.05 34.01 26.01
N VAL A 339 -38.52 32.80 25.67
CA VAL A 339 -39.28 32.56 24.43
C VAL A 339 -40.52 31.71 24.71
N LEU A 340 -41.60 31.94 23.96
CA LEU A 340 -42.78 31.05 23.90
C LEU A 340 -43.17 30.75 22.45
N ALA A 341 -43.94 29.68 22.23
CA ALA A 341 -44.55 29.34 20.94
C ALA A 341 -46.06 29.54 20.99
N PHE A 342 -46.70 29.80 19.84
CA PHE A 342 -48.15 29.92 19.75
C PHE A 342 -48.73 29.14 18.55
N THR A 343 -49.97 28.68 18.70
CA THR A 343 -50.79 28.03 17.66
C THR A 343 -51.91 28.99 17.23
N SER A 344 -52.83 28.53 16.36
CA SER A 344 -54.02 29.33 16.06
C SER A 344 -54.94 29.55 17.28
N SER A 345 -54.82 28.70 18.30
CA SER A 345 -55.58 28.78 19.55
C SER A 345 -54.99 29.74 20.59
N GLY A 346 -53.73 30.16 20.45
CA GLY A 346 -53.09 31.15 21.34
C GLY A 346 -51.67 30.79 21.83
N ASP A 347 -51.20 31.55 22.83
CA ASP A 347 -49.85 31.48 23.38
C ASP A 347 -49.66 30.30 24.35
N GLY A 348 -48.54 29.58 24.21
CA GLY A 348 -48.04 28.65 25.21
C GLY A 348 -47.23 29.33 26.32
N PRO A 349 -46.67 28.56 27.27
CA PRO A 349 -45.88 29.11 28.37
C PRO A 349 -44.52 29.67 27.92
N LYS A 350 -43.98 30.64 28.67
CA LYS A 350 -42.61 31.17 28.50
C LYS A 350 -41.55 30.17 28.98
N SER A 351 -40.40 30.16 28.32
CA SER A 351 -39.22 29.40 28.76
C SER A 351 -38.62 29.95 30.06
N SER A 352 -37.70 29.17 30.66
CA SER A 352 -36.81 29.68 31.70
C SER A 352 -35.97 30.86 31.18
N VAL A 353 -35.65 31.81 32.06
CA VAL A 353 -34.79 32.96 31.74
C VAL A 353 -33.36 32.50 31.40
N LYS A 354 -32.77 33.08 30.36
CA LYS A 354 -31.35 32.96 30.02
C LYS A 354 -30.69 34.33 30.04
N VAL A 355 -29.55 34.43 30.72
CA VAL A 355 -28.79 35.68 30.87
C VAL A 355 -27.57 35.65 29.94
N VAL A 356 -27.30 36.75 29.25
CA VAL A 356 -26.11 36.92 28.41
C VAL A 356 -25.59 38.35 28.46
N ARG A 357 -24.26 38.50 28.53
CA ARG A 357 -23.57 39.79 28.41
C ARG A 357 -23.20 40.08 26.97
N THR A 358 -23.49 41.28 26.45
CA THR A 358 -23.01 41.72 25.12
C THR A 358 -21.48 41.80 25.10
N VAL A 359 -20.87 41.47 23.95
CA VAL A 359 -19.39 41.44 23.82
C VAL A 359 -18.83 42.87 23.81
N VAL A 360 -17.54 43.03 24.09
CA VAL A 360 -16.83 44.28 23.76
C VAL A 360 -16.23 44.13 22.36
N ASP A 361 -16.13 45.21 21.59
CA ASP A 361 -15.73 45.17 20.17
C ASP A 361 -14.31 44.61 19.95
N ALA A 362 -13.98 44.12 18.76
CA ALA A 362 -12.61 43.66 18.47
C ALA A 362 -11.63 44.84 18.54
N PRO A 363 -10.38 44.64 18.99
CA PRO A 363 -9.39 45.71 19.00
C PRO A 363 -9.09 46.15 17.56
N GLY A 364 -8.84 47.45 17.37
CA GLY A 364 -8.31 47.97 16.11
C GLY A 364 -6.92 47.40 15.77
N PRO A 365 -6.40 47.66 14.57
CA PRO A 365 -5.07 47.20 14.20
C PRO A 365 -4.00 47.84 15.12
N PRO A 366 -2.92 47.11 15.47
CA PRO A 366 -1.77 47.68 16.17
C PRO A 366 -1.25 48.93 15.46
N ALA A 367 -1.00 49.99 16.22
CA ALA A 367 -0.56 51.26 15.67
C ALA A 367 0.96 51.24 15.39
N SER A 368 1.42 52.18 14.55
CA SER A 368 2.85 52.42 14.32
C SER A 368 3.67 51.18 13.90
N LEU A 369 3.07 50.22 13.19
CA LEU A 369 3.80 49.05 12.68
C LEU A 369 4.93 49.51 11.75
N ASN A 370 6.16 49.20 12.13
CA ASN A 370 7.37 49.55 11.40
C ASN A 370 8.38 48.39 11.45
N HIS A 371 9.46 48.51 10.67
CA HIS A 371 10.55 47.54 10.66
C HIS A 371 11.91 48.23 10.66
N THR A 372 12.90 47.52 11.18
CA THR A 372 14.32 47.83 11.00
C THR A 372 15.04 46.61 10.44
N LEU A 373 15.85 46.81 9.41
CA LEU A 373 16.63 45.75 8.77
C LEU A 373 18.01 45.68 9.41
N LYS A 374 18.36 44.53 9.96
CA LYS A 374 19.70 44.24 10.46
C LYS A 374 20.48 43.52 9.37
N THR A 375 21.55 44.14 8.88
CA THR A 375 22.38 43.56 7.83
C THR A 375 23.06 42.28 8.30
N PRO A 376 23.23 41.28 7.44
CA PRO A 376 23.89 40.02 7.79
C PRO A 376 25.35 40.24 8.21
N THR A 377 25.83 39.39 9.11
CA THR A 377 27.24 39.31 9.50
C THR A 377 27.77 37.90 9.25
N GLU A 378 29.03 37.62 9.59
CA GLU A 378 29.58 36.26 9.53
C GLU A 378 28.85 35.29 10.50
N SER A 379 28.20 35.82 11.55
CA SER A 379 27.53 35.03 12.58
C SER A 379 26.04 34.80 12.36
N HIS A 380 25.39 35.59 11.49
CA HIS A 380 23.95 35.51 11.27
C HIS A 380 23.51 36.05 9.90
N GLY A 381 22.39 35.56 9.36
CA GLY A 381 21.75 36.05 8.13
C GLY A 381 21.08 37.42 8.31
N PRO A 382 20.41 37.96 7.27
CA PRO A 382 19.64 39.19 7.40
C PRO A 382 18.46 38.94 8.36
N MET A 383 18.18 39.93 9.21
CA MET A 383 17.08 39.88 10.17
C MET A 383 16.22 41.13 10.03
N ILE A 384 14.91 40.97 10.22
CA ILE A 384 13.98 42.09 10.38
C ILE A 384 13.53 42.16 11.82
N THR A 385 13.64 43.33 12.44
CA THR A 385 12.96 43.60 13.71
C THR A 385 11.72 44.44 13.42
N LEU A 386 10.56 43.84 13.63
CA LEU A 386 9.26 44.51 13.61
C LEU A 386 9.05 45.23 14.94
N SER A 387 8.43 46.41 14.90
CA SER A 387 8.00 47.15 16.08
C SER A 387 6.61 47.73 15.86
N TRP A 388 5.75 47.65 16.86
CA TRP A 388 4.39 48.22 16.82
C TRP A 388 4.02 48.80 18.19
N THR A 389 2.92 49.53 18.27
CA THR A 389 2.34 50.03 19.51
C THR A 389 0.91 49.53 19.68
N ALA A 390 0.37 49.70 20.89
CA ALA A 390 -0.99 49.27 21.17
C ALA A 390 -2.01 49.95 20.25
N PRO A 391 -3.12 49.26 19.87
CA PRO A 391 -4.17 49.86 19.06
C PRO A 391 -4.74 51.13 19.70
N SER A 392 -5.02 52.16 18.89
CA SER A 392 -5.68 53.39 19.36
C SER A 392 -7.12 53.14 19.83
N GLN A 393 -7.73 52.05 19.35
CA GLN A 393 -9.05 51.56 19.76
C GLN A 393 -8.90 50.15 20.35
N PRO A 394 -8.50 50.01 21.62
CA PRO A 394 -8.23 48.70 22.23
C PRO A 394 -9.50 47.88 22.46
N ASN A 395 -10.67 48.52 22.57
CA ASN A 395 -12.01 47.90 22.66
C ASN A 395 -12.10 46.75 23.69
N GLY A 396 -11.27 46.77 24.73
CA GLY A 396 -11.12 45.70 25.71
C GLY A 396 -9.69 45.61 26.26
N VAL A 397 -9.44 44.61 27.11
CA VAL A 397 -8.09 44.32 27.62
C VAL A 397 -7.37 43.42 26.61
N ILE A 398 -6.31 43.94 25.97
CA ILE A 398 -5.46 43.17 25.06
C ILE A 398 -4.83 42.00 25.81
N ARG A 399 -4.95 40.78 25.27
CA ARG A 399 -4.41 39.56 25.87
C ARG A 399 -3.09 39.14 25.24
N ASN A 400 -2.95 39.34 23.93
CA ASN A 400 -1.76 38.98 23.17
C ASN A 400 -1.70 39.76 21.85
N TYR A 401 -0.55 39.68 21.18
CA TYR A 401 -0.36 40.09 19.79
C TYR A 401 0.04 38.88 18.96
N THR A 402 -0.49 38.75 17.74
CA THR A 402 -0.08 37.69 16.81
C THR A 402 0.55 38.30 15.57
N VAL A 403 1.77 37.86 15.26
CA VAL A 403 2.52 38.22 14.04
C VAL A 403 2.40 37.07 13.04
N PHE A 404 1.99 37.35 11.81
CA PHE A 404 1.96 36.44 10.68
C PHE A 404 2.96 36.88 9.63
N TYR A 405 3.69 35.94 9.02
CA TYR A 405 4.53 36.28 7.89
C TYR A 405 4.74 35.13 6.90
N HIS A 406 4.91 35.51 5.64
CA HIS A 406 5.29 34.61 4.54
C HIS A 406 6.19 35.36 3.55
N HIS A 407 6.87 34.65 2.65
CA HIS A 407 7.73 35.25 1.63
C HIS A 407 7.40 34.81 0.21
N SER A 408 7.93 35.53 -0.78
CA SER A 408 7.52 35.42 -2.19
C SER A 408 7.87 34.08 -2.83
N GLU A 409 8.92 33.42 -2.33
CA GLU A 409 9.34 32.09 -2.80
C GLU A 409 8.51 30.94 -2.20
N ASP A 410 7.80 31.17 -1.09
CA ASP A 410 6.89 30.18 -0.47
C ASP A 410 5.60 30.85 0.06
N PRO A 411 4.71 31.30 -0.82
CA PRO A 411 3.52 32.08 -0.44
C PRO A 411 2.44 31.23 0.25
N LEU A 412 2.52 29.90 0.18
CA LEU A 412 1.53 28.99 0.78
C LEU A 412 1.86 28.65 2.25
N ASN A 413 3.07 28.97 2.69
CA ASN A 413 3.55 28.67 4.03
C ASN A 413 3.59 29.95 4.87
N THR A 414 2.57 30.14 5.71
CA THR A 414 2.48 31.30 6.61
C THR A 414 2.90 30.89 8.02
N HIS A 415 3.93 31.56 8.53
CA HIS A 415 4.36 31.44 9.92
C HIS A 415 3.52 32.35 10.80
N ASN A 416 3.22 31.91 12.03
CA ASN A 416 2.52 32.71 13.01
C ASN A 416 3.14 32.56 14.41
N GLU A 417 3.30 33.69 15.10
CA GLU A 417 3.87 33.74 16.46
C GLU A 417 3.01 34.65 17.33
N THR A 418 2.71 34.19 18.55
CA THR A 418 1.84 34.90 19.49
C THR A 418 2.60 35.30 20.74
N PHE A 419 2.49 36.57 21.12
CA PHE A 419 3.23 37.20 22.21
C PHE A 419 2.30 37.78 23.26
N GLY A 420 2.76 37.84 24.52
CA GLY A 420 1.99 38.46 25.60
C GLY A 420 1.63 39.94 25.33
N PRO A 421 0.75 40.53 26.17
CA PRO A 421 0.17 41.85 25.91
C PRO A 421 1.18 43.00 26.04
N ASP A 422 2.36 42.73 26.63
CA ASP A 422 3.42 43.73 26.84
C ASP A 422 4.54 43.66 25.77
N VAL A 423 4.38 42.84 24.73
CA VAL A 423 5.40 42.67 23.68
C VAL A 423 5.07 43.53 22.46
N PHE A 424 6.00 44.42 22.11
CA PHE A 424 5.86 45.43 21.06
C PHE A 424 6.93 45.35 19.97
N SER A 425 7.82 44.35 20.04
CA SER A 425 8.81 44.11 19.00
C SER A 425 9.10 42.64 18.83
N TYR A 426 9.39 42.23 17.59
CA TYR A 426 9.76 40.86 17.28
C TYR A 426 10.80 40.81 16.15
N THR A 427 11.86 40.02 16.34
CA THR A 427 12.93 39.85 15.34
C THR A 427 12.78 38.52 14.62
N VAL A 428 12.78 38.57 13.29
CA VAL A 428 12.61 37.43 12.38
C VAL A 428 13.86 37.28 11.52
N ASP A 429 14.40 36.06 11.45
CA ASP A 429 15.40 35.69 10.45
C ASP A 429 14.75 35.64 9.07
N VAL A 430 15.31 36.39 8.11
CA VAL A 430 14.76 36.52 6.76
C VAL A 430 15.78 36.07 5.71
N LEU A 431 15.29 35.76 4.52
CA LEU A 431 16.12 35.40 3.38
C LEU A 431 16.47 36.66 2.56
N GLY A 432 17.69 36.72 2.03
CA GLY A 432 18.12 37.81 1.13
C GLY A 432 17.52 37.67 -0.27
N GLY A 433 17.13 38.79 -0.88
CA GLY A 433 16.60 38.85 -2.25
C GLY A 433 15.14 38.44 -2.42
N VAL A 434 14.38 38.30 -1.33
CA VAL A 434 12.95 37.92 -1.38
C VAL A 434 12.07 38.98 -0.73
N THR A 435 10.79 39.01 -1.09
CA THR A 435 9.80 39.89 -0.47
C THR A 435 9.07 39.16 0.64
N TYR A 436 8.95 39.78 1.81
CA TYR A 436 8.16 39.30 2.94
C TYR A 436 6.90 40.14 3.12
N TRP A 437 5.80 39.48 3.48
CA TRP A 437 4.57 40.11 3.94
C TRP A 437 4.42 39.79 5.42
N PHE A 438 4.40 40.82 6.25
CA PHE A 438 4.17 40.75 7.69
C PHE A 438 2.79 41.31 8.02
N ASN A 439 2.06 40.63 8.90
CA ASN A 439 0.81 41.12 9.47
C ASN A 439 0.88 41.02 10.98
N VAL A 440 0.51 42.06 11.71
CA VAL A 440 0.41 42.04 13.17
C VAL A 440 -1.00 42.41 13.59
N ARG A 441 -1.61 41.65 14.48
CA ARG A 441 -2.91 41.98 15.07
C ARG A 441 -2.89 41.85 16.58
N ALA A 442 -3.72 42.64 17.25
CA ALA A 442 -3.98 42.50 18.68
C ALA A 442 -5.17 41.54 18.89
N GLU A 443 -5.17 40.78 19.98
CA GLU A 443 -6.29 39.87 20.30
C GLU A 443 -6.80 40.11 21.73
N ILE A 444 -8.14 40.19 21.83
CA ILE A 444 -8.87 40.10 23.10
C ILE A 444 -9.46 38.68 23.22
N ILE A 445 -10.76 38.54 23.48
CA ILE A 445 -11.52 37.30 23.21
C ILE A 445 -11.71 37.07 21.70
N LYS A 446 -11.75 38.13 20.89
CA LYS A 446 -11.83 38.10 19.42
C LYS A 446 -10.55 38.69 18.81
N PRO A 447 -10.06 38.18 17.67
CA PRO A 447 -8.92 38.76 16.96
C PRO A 447 -9.31 40.09 16.30
N GLY A 448 -8.43 41.09 16.40
CA GLY A 448 -8.56 42.39 15.74
C GLY A 448 -8.12 42.39 14.28
N GLU A 449 -8.18 43.57 13.65
CA GLU A 449 -7.67 43.78 12.30
C GLU A 449 -6.14 43.68 12.21
N ASN A 450 -5.65 43.30 11.03
CA ASN A 450 -4.22 43.21 10.76
C ASN A 450 -3.65 44.58 10.39
N ALA A 451 -2.59 45.00 11.08
CA ALA A 451 -1.63 45.95 10.55
C ALA A 451 -0.68 45.20 9.61
N SER A 452 -0.57 45.62 8.35
CA SER A 452 0.22 44.93 7.32
C SER A 452 1.46 45.72 6.92
N LEU A 453 2.53 45.00 6.60
CA LEU A 453 3.80 45.55 6.14
C LEU A 453 4.40 44.63 5.07
N ILE A 454 4.84 45.19 3.95
CA ILE A 454 5.56 44.47 2.90
C ILE A 454 7.00 44.95 2.90
N VAL A 455 7.96 44.02 2.99
CA VAL A 455 9.39 44.35 3.05
C VAL A 455 10.15 43.56 2.00
N ASN A 456 10.87 44.27 1.14
CA ASN A 456 11.78 43.68 0.15
C ASN A 456 13.17 43.54 0.76
N ILE A 457 13.65 42.32 0.94
CA ILE A 457 15.00 42.09 1.48
C ILE A 457 16.00 42.20 0.34
N SER A 458 17.02 43.03 0.53
CA SER A 458 18.12 43.13 -0.43
C SER A 458 18.89 41.81 -0.52
N GLU A 459 19.49 41.53 -1.68
CA GLU A 459 20.50 40.48 -1.76
C GLU A 459 21.76 40.92 -0.99
N TYR A 460 22.49 39.96 -0.44
CA TYR A 460 23.77 40.18 0.23
C TYR A 460 24.81 39.18 -0.25
N LYS A 461 26.06 39.37 0.19
CA LYS A 461 27.12 38.37 -0.02
C LYS A 461 26.81 37.13 0.82
N PRO A 462 27.13 35.91 0.34
CA PRO A 462 27.04 34.72 1.16
C PRO A 462 27.86 34.90 2.44
N ASN A 463 27.31 34.51 3.59
CA ASN A 463 27.99 34.65 4.88
C ASN A 463 28.98 33.51 5.16
N SER A 464 28.91 32.43 4.39
CA SER A 464 29.77 31.25 4.51
C SER A 464 30.10 30.67 3.14
N GLY A 465 31.21 29.92 3.07
CA GLY A 465 31.56 29.12 1.90
C GLY A 465 31.14 27.66 2.07
N PRO A 466 31.01 26.86 0.99
CA PRO A 466 30.63 25.45 1.08
C PRO A 466 31.53 24.65 2.02
N ALA A 467 30.95 24.00 3.03
CA ALA A 467 31.70 23.26 4.07
C ALA A 467 32.02 21.80 3.72
N ASN A 468 31.24 21.20 2.82
CA ASN A 468 31.36 19.78 2.44
C ASN A 468 32.04 19.64 1.07
N VAL A 469 33.28 20.13 0.96
CA VAL A 469 34.08 19.94 -0.25
C VAL A 469 34.68 18.54 -0.23
N PHE A 470 34.49 17.79 -1.30
CA PHE A 470 34.99 16.43 -1.49
C PHE A 470 35.95 16.38 -2.67
N SER A 471 36.87 15.42 -2.64
CA SER A 471 37.76 15.13 -3.77
C SER A 471 37.69 13.67 -4.16
N ALA A 472 37.71 13.40 -5.47
CA ALA A 472 37.75 12.06 -6.03
C ALA A 472 38.80 12.00 -7.15
N TYR A 473 39.60 10.93 -7.18
CA TYR A 473 40.57 10.72 -8.25
C TYR A 473 39.87 10.43 -9.57
N VAL A 474 40.24 11.18 -10.60
CA VAL A 474 39.92 10.85 -12.00
C VAL A 474 41.14 10.20 -12.65
N ASN A 475 42.33 10.77 -12.41
CA ASN A 475 43.62 10.17 -12.75
C ASN A 475 44.72 10.74 -11.83
N LYS A 476 46.00 10.40 -12.06
CA LYS A 476 47.12 10.79 -11.19
C LYS A 476 47.42 12.30 -11.14
N THR A 477 46.92 13.09 -12.10
CA THR A 477 47.13 14.55 -12.20
C THR A 477 45.82 15.33 -12.24
N THR A 478 44.68 14.66 -12.07
CA THR A 478 43.34 15.24 -12.17
C THR A 478 42.44 14.74 -11.04
N LEU A 479 41.91 15.67 -10.25
CA LEU A 479 40.90 15.38 -9.24
C LEU A 479 39.59 16.08 -9.58
N ASN A 480 38.48 15.38 -9.34
CA ASN A 480 37.16 15.97 -9.32
C ASN A 480 36.91 16.54 -7.92
N ILE A 481 36.67 17.83 -7.82
CA ILE A 481 36.34 18.53 -6.58
C ILE A 481 34.86 18.87 -6.63
N SER A 482 34.07 18.39 -5.66
CA SER A 482 32.62 18.62 -5.61
C SER A 482 32.17 19.09 -4.24
N TRP A 483 31.05 19.81 -4.18
CA TRP A 483 30.47 20.30 -2.93
C TRP A 483 28.94 20.34 -2.99
N ALA A 484 28.29 20.46 -1.83
CA ALA A 484 26.86 20.75 -1.78
C ALA A 484 26.61 22.25 -2.05
N PRO A 485 25.51 22.63 -2.75
CA PRO A 485 25.10 24.03 -2.84
C PRO A 485 24.93 24.66 -1.45
N LEU A 486 25.21 25.96 -1.33
CA LEU A 486 24.95 26.68 -0.08
C LEU A 486 23.44 26.70 0.22
N PRO A 487 23.03 26.41 1.47
CA PRO A 487 21.65 26.65 1.93
C PRO A 487 21.20 28.09 1.67
N ARG A 488 19.90 28.31 1.48
CA ARG A 488 19.33 29.63 1.13
C ARG A 488 19.57 30.67 2.23
N GLU A 489 19.64 30.22 3.48
CA GLU A 489 19.91 31.01 4.69
C GLU A 489 21.37 31.49 4.76
N GLN A 490 22.27 30.81 4.05
CA GLN A 490 23.70 31.13 4.00
C GLN A 490 24.10 31.83 2.71
N SER A 491 23.36 31.58 1.63
CA SER A 491 23.59 32.23 0.34
C SER A 491 23.23 33.72 0.37
N ASN A 492 22.24 34.11 1.19
CA ASN A 492 21.71 35.47 1.32
C ASN A 492 21.35 36.14 -0.02
N GLY A 493 21.05 35.33 -1.03
CA GLY A 493 20.82 35.74 -2.42
C GLY A 493 20.98 34.57 -3.38
N GLY A 494 20.75 34.81 -4.67
CA GLY A 494 20.94 33.81 -5.73
C GLY A 494 22.42 33.55 -5.99
N ILE A 495 22.86 32.29 -5.87
CA ILE A 495 24.24 31.93 -6.22
C ILE A 495 24.37 31.91 -7.75
N ILE A 496 25.24 32.78 -8.26
CA ILE A 496 25.47 32.94 -9.71
C ILE A 496 26.69 32.17 -10.21
N LEU A 497 27.69 31.95 -9.34
CA LEU A 497 28.87 31.13 -9.63
C LEU A 497 29.61 30.74 -8.35
N TYR A 498 30.47 29.74 -8.45
CA TYR A 498 31.45 29.34 -7.44
C TYR A 498 32.86 29.64 -7.93
N ASN A 499 33.75 29.94 -7.00
CA ASN A 499 35.17 30.16 -7.24
C ASN A 499 35.97 29.20 -6.36
N VAL A 500 36.76 28.35 -7.01
CA VAL A 500 37.59 27.33 -6.38
C VAL A 500 39.03 27.83 -6.39
N LYS A 501 39.62 27.95 -5.21
CA LYS A 501 41.02 28.33 -5.01
C LYS A 501 41.84 27.06 -4.79
N GLU A 502 42.80 26.83 -5.67
CA GLU A 502 43.79 25.77 -5.60
C GLU A 502 45.11 26.37 -5.08
N GLU A 503 45.63 25.83 -3.97
CA GLU A 503 46.90 26.26 -3.39
C GLU A 503 47.86 25.07 -3.26
N LEU A 504 49.06 25.23 -3.79
CA LEU A 504 50.15 24.27 -3.64
C LEU A 504 50.80 24.43 -2.26
N LEU A 505 50.67 23.40 -1.41
CA LEU A 505 51.24 23.37 -0.05
C LEU A 505 52.70 22.92 -0.04
N SER A 506 53.02 21.84 -0.75
CA SER A 506 54.39 21.30 -0.80
C SER A 506 54.67 20.54 -2.09
N ARG A 507 55.95 20.46 -2.46
CA ARG A 507 56.46 19.69 -3.60
C ARG A 507 57.55 18.74 -3.10
N GLY A 508 57.33 17.44 -3.20
CA GLY A 508 58.24 16.41 -2.67
C GLY A 508 58.31 16.39 -1.13
N THR A 509 59.52 16.21 -0.58
CA THR A 509 59.78 16.14 0.88
C THR A 509 60.11 17.50 1.53
N ARG A 510 60.18 18.60 0.76
CA ARG A 510 60.44 19.95 1.30
C ARG A 510 59.12 20.67 1.56
N GLN A 511 58.80 20.91 2.83
CA GLN A 511 57.82 21.94 3.20
C GLN A 511 58.40 23.32 2.85
N LYS A 512 57.71 24.09 2.01
CA LYS A 512 58.02 25.51 1.80
C LYS A 512 57.22 26.34 2.79
N ARG A 513 57.82 27.41 3.33
CA ARG A 513 57.20 28.30 4.34
C ARG A 513 56.22 29.34 3.75
N SER A 514 56.00 29.36 2.44
CA SER A 514 55.06 30.30 1.79
C SER A 514 54.43 29.72 0.52
N PRO A 515 53.10 29.91 0.30
CA PRO A 515 52.40 29.43 -0.88
C PRO A 515 52.88 30.17 -2.14
N LEU A 516 53.43 29.42 -3.10
CA LEU A 516 53.88 29.93 -4.40
C LEU A 516 52.84 29.54 -5.45
N SER A 517 52.08 30.53 -5.92
CA SER A 517 51.05 30.44 -6.96
C SER A 517 49.73 29.76 -6.51
N GLY A 518 48.70 30.57 -6.28
CA GLY A 518 47.32 30.11 -6.13
C GLY A 518 46.57 30.31 -7.44
N LYS A 519 46.06 29.22 -8.02
CA LYS A 519 45.19 29.29 -9.19
C LYS A 519 43.75 29.37 -8.70
N THR A 520 42.95 30.26 -9.29
CA THR A 520 41.51 30.29 -9.02
C THR A 520 40.76 29.94 -10.28
N VAL A 521 39.69 29.16 -10.14
CA VAL A 521 38.87 28.71 -11.26
C VAL A 521 37.41 28.91 -10.92
N ASN A 522 36.65 29.46 -11.85
CA ASN A 522 35.21 29.68 -11.70
C ASN A 522 34.42 28.55 -12.32
N THR A 523 33.30 28.19 -11.71
CA THR A 523 32.33 27.24 -12.26
C THR A 523 30.92 27.63 -11.81
N THR A 524 29.91 27.40 -12.64
CA THR A 524 28.50 27.54 -12.25
C THR A 524 27.95 26.26 -11.62
N ASP A 525 28.63 25.14 -11.84
CA ASP A 525 28.28 23.84 -11.28
C ASP A 525 28.80 23.67 -9.85
N THR A 526 28.26 22.70 -9.13
CA THR A 526 28.73 22.32 -7.79
C THR A 526 29.90 21.32 -7.81
N PHE A 527 30.60 21.24 -8.94
CA PHE A 527 31.82 20.45 -9.10
C PHE A 527 32.77 21.08 -10.12
N ILE A 528 34.05 20.68 -10.08
CA ILE A 528 35.05 21.04 -11.07
C ILE A 528 36.14 19.97 -11.19
N LEU A 529 36.64 19.77 -12.42
CA LEU A 529 37.81 18.95 -12.69
C LEU A 529 39.08 19.81 -12.60
N LEU A 530 39.88 19.64 -11.55
CA LEU A 530 41.21 20.25 -11.43
C LEU A 530 42.24 19.35 -12.09
N SER A 531 42.70 19.73 -13.27
CA SER A 531 43.69 19.00 -14.08
C SER A 531 45.06 19.70 -14.09
N GLY A 532 46.11 18.93 -14.39
CA GLY A 532 47.48 19.45 -14.47
C GLY A 532 48.17 19.59 -13.11
N LEU A 533 47.67 18.90 -12.08
CA LEU A 533 48.28 18.90 -10.75
C LEU A 533 49.66 18.26 -10.80
N LEU A 534 50.64 18.89 -10.15
CA LEU A 534 52.00 18.40 -10.08
C LEU A 534 52.05 17.07 -9.34
N LEU A 535 52.77 16.11 -9.90
CA LEU A 535 53.05 14.84 -9.23
C LEU A 535 53.84 15.09 -7.94
N CYS A 536 53.55 14.28 -6.93
CA CYS A 536 54.19 14.27 -5.61
C CYS A 536 54.14 15.60 -4.90
N SER A 537 53.01 16.27 -5.06
CA SER A 537 52.72 17.57 -4.50
C SER A 537 51.44 17.49 -3.68
N GLN A 538 51.41 18.24 -2.58
CA GLN A 538 50.23 18.35 -1.72
C GLN A 538 49.56 19.67 -2.04
N TYR A 539 48.27 19.63 -2.26
CA TYR A 539 47.44 20.77 -2.58
C TYR A 539 46.37 20.92 -1.50
N GLN A 540 45.89 22.14 -1.30
CA GLN A 540 44.61 22.38 -0.65
C GLN A 540 43.68 23.11 -1.61
N VAL A 541 42.39 22.85 -1.47
CA VAL A 541 41.34 23.53 -2.21
C VAL A 541 40.36 24.19 -1.27
N SER A 542 39.94 25.41 -1.59
CA SER A 542 38.88 26.10 -0.87
C SER A 542 37.87 26.64 -1.86
N VAL A 543 36.58 26.56 -1.52
CA VAL A 543 35.50 26.99 -2.41
C VAL A 543 34.76 28.16 -1.77
N ARG A 544 34.39 29.17 -2.56
CA ARG A 544 33.46 30.24 -2.15
C ARG A 544 32.37 30.42 -3.19
N ALA A 545 31.21 30.89 -2.77
CA ALA A 545 30.10 31.20 -3.65
C ALA A 545 29.99 32.70 -3.91
N TYR A 546 29.36 33.08 -5.02
CA TYR A 546 29.10 34.46 -5.39
C TYR A 546 27.61 34.69 -5.55
N THR A 547 27.13 35.82 -5.02
CA THR A 547 25.85 36.41 -5.41
C THR A 547 26.09 37.61 -6.33
N LYS A 548 25.00 38.25 -6.81
CA LYS A 548 25.08 39.51 -7.55
C LYS A 548 25.84 40.61 -6.80
N VAL A 549 25.81 40.57 -5.47
CA VAL A 549 26.47 41.57 -4.60
C VAL A 549 27.96 41.28 -4.41
N GLY A 550 28.39 40.02 -4.55
CA GLY A 550 29.80 39.65 -4.54
C GLY A 550 30.10 38.30 -3.85
N PRO A 551 31.39 37.99 -3.66
CA PRO A 551 31.81 36.73 -3.07
C PRO A 551 31.55 36.66 -1.57
N GLY A 552 31.14 35.49 -1.10
CA GLY A 552 31.26 35.09 0.30
C GLY A 552 32.69 34.67 0.66
N PRO A 553 32.93 34.30 1.93
CA PRO A 553 34.22 33.77 2.36
C PRO A 553 34.47 32.39 1.73
N TYR A 554 35.74 31.98 1.71
CA TYR A 554 36.10 30.61 1.39
C TYR A 554 35.66 29.68 2.54
N GLY A 555 35.10 28.53 2.19
CA GLY A 555 34.85 27.45 3.13
C GLY A 555 36.17 26.87 3.67
N PRO A 556 36.08 25.97 4.66
CA PRO A 556 37.25 25.27 5.20
C PRO A 556 38.09 24.63 4.07
N PRO A 557 39.43 24.80 4.08
CA PRO A 557 40.29 24.20 3.06
C PRO A 557 40.25 22.67 3.17
N LEU A 558 40.04 21.99 2.03
CA LEU A 558 40.21 20.56 1.89
C LEU A 558 41.63 20.28 1.41
N GLU A 559 42.43 19.60 2.23
CA GLU A 559 43.71 19.05 1.76
C GLU A 559 43.46 17.89 0.78
N LEU A 560 43.95 18.02 -0.46
CA LEU A 560 43.88 16.98 -1.46
C LEU A 560 44.87 15.86 -1.12
N PRO A 561 44.51 14.59 -1.37
CA PRO A 561 45.43 13.49 -1.17
C PRO A 561 46.67 13.65 -2.07
N ARG A 562 47.85 13.41 -1.50
CA ARG A 562 49.15 13.60 -2.16
C ARG A 562 49.18 12.79 -3.46
N THR A 563 49.51 13.43 -4.58
CA THR A 563 49.63 12.75 -5.87
C THR A 563 50.71 11.64 -5.78
N SER A 564 50.34 10.40 -6.10
CA SER A 564 51.08 9.16 -5.75
C SER A 564 52.39 8.97 -6.52
N GLY A 565 53.31 8.14 -5.98
CA GLY A 565 54.61 7.79 -6.57
C GLY A 565 54.56 6.96 -7.87
N PRO A 566 55.72 6.58 -8.43
CA PRO A 566 55.80 5.84 -9.69
C PRO A 566 55.12 4.47 -9.54
N GLY A 567 54.35 4.06 -10.56
CA GLY A 567 53.76 2.71 -10.58
C GLY A 567 54.82 1.62 -10.68
N THR A 568 54.40 0.36 -10.65
CA THR A 568 55.33 -0.79 -10.69
C THR A 568 55.72 -1.15 -12.14
N PRO A 569 57.01 -1.43 -12.44
CA PRO A 569 57.41 -1.96 -13.74
C PRO A 569 56.68 -3.27 -14.06
N TRP A 570 56.46 -3.56 -15.35
CA TRP A 570 55.72 -4.76 -15.79
C TRP A 570 56.38 -5.43 -16.99
N GLY A 571 55.91 -6.61 -17.40
CA GLY A 571 56.51 -7.37 -18.50
C GLY A 571 57.96 -7.80 -18.23
N LEU A 572 58.26 -8.24 -17.01
CA LEU A 572 59.60 -8.67 -16.60
C LEU A 572 59.97 -9.97 -17.32
N ASN A 573 61.06 -9.96 -18.07
CA ASN A 573 61.58 -11.10 -18.82
C ASN A 573 63.10 -11.20 -18.69
N ALA A 574 63.64 -12.41 -18.72
CA ALA A 574 65.08 -12.62 -18.77
C ALA A 574 65.48 -13.46 -19.99
N SER A 575 66.53 -13.01 -20.66
CA SER A 575 67.01 -13.55 -21.93
C SER A 575 68.54 -13.65 -21.92
N ASN A 576 69.12 -14.31 -22.92
CA ASN A 576 70.58 -14.40 -23.11
C ASN A 576 71.35 -14.93 -21.89
N VAL A 577 70.89 -16.06 -21.32
CA VAL A 577 71.51 -16.69 -20.15
C VAL A 577 72.82 -17.37 -20.55
N GLY A 578 73.94 -16.80 -20.09
CA GLY A 578 75.29 -17.34 -20.27
C GLY A 578 75.86 -17.91 -18.98
N ALA A 579 77.14 -18.28 -19.01
CA ALA A 579 77.86 -18.75 -17.80
C ALA A 579 78.12 -17.61 -16.81
N THR A 580 78.27 -16.37 -17.30
CA THR A 580 78.63 -15.20 -16.47
C THR A 580 77.74 -13.98 -16.70
N GLN A 581 76.63 -14.15 -17.40
CA GLN A 581 75.74 -13.04 -17.74
C GLN A 581 74.28 -13.45 -17.92
N VAL A 582 73.38 -12.49 -17.73
CA VAL A 582 71.96 -12.57 -18.12
C VAL A 582 71.45 -11.18 -18.52
N THR A 583 70.61 -11.12 -19.55
CA THR A 583 69.91 -9.89 -19.94
C THR A 583 68.52 -9.86 -19.30
N LEU A 584 68.22 -8.78 -18.60
CA LEU A 584 66.94 -8.54 -17.93
C LEU A 584 66.19 -7.44 -18.69
N GLU A 585 64.90 -7.63 -18.93
CA GLU A 585 64.03 -6.72 -19.70
C GLU A 585 62.74 -6.44 -18.92
N TRP A 586 62.23 -5.22 -19.02
CA TRP A 586 60.95 -4.79 -18.43
C TRP A 586 60.30 -3.67 -19.24
N LYS A 587 59.06 -3.32 -18.89
CA LYS A 587 58.29 -2.20 -19.44
C LYS A 587 58.08 -1.12 -18.38
N GLU A 588 57.99 0.12 -18.86
CA GLU A 588 57.75 1.32 -18.05
C GLU A 588 56.39 1.21 -17.32
N PRO A 589 56.26 1.72 -16.09
CA PRO A 589 54.98 1.73 -15.37
C PRO A 589 53.86 2.42 -16.15
N GLU A 590 52.65 1.87 -16.14
CA GLU A 590 51.49 2.52 -16.78
C GLU A 590 51.28 3.93 -16.23
N LEU A 591 51.00 4.87 -17.15
CA LEU A 591 50.63 6.28 -16.90
C LEU A 591 51.78 7.21 -16.42
N MET A 592 53.03 6.96 -16.83
CA MET A 592 54.16 7.89 -16.62
C MET A 592 54.96 8.11 -17.91
N THR A 593 55.49 9.32 -18.10
CA THR A 593 56.47 9.63 -19.15
C THR A 593 57.89 9.21 -18.72
N LYS A 594 58.75 8.92 -19.69
CA LYS A 594 60.12 8.39 -19.50
C LYS A 594 61.06 9.32 -18.72
N GLU A 595 60.71 10.60 -18.60
CA GLU A 595 61.51 11.62 -17.94
C GLU A 595 61.50 11.45 -16.41
N GLY A 596 62.69 11.30 -15.83
CA GLY A 596 62.88 11.26 -14.37
C GLY A 596 62.69 9.88 -13.73
N LEU A 597 62.62 8.80 -14.52
CA LEU A 597 62.66 7.42 -14.03
C LEU A 597 64.10 6.90 -13.98
N SER A 598 64.47 6.27 -12.86
CA SER A 598 65.73 5.55 -12.69
C SER A 598 65.48 4.21 -12.03
N TYR A 599 66.03 3.14 -12.59
CA TYR A 599 65.83 1.77 -12.15
C TYR A 599 67.08 1.22 -11.44
N ARG A 600 66.85 0.30 -10.51
CA ARG A 600 67.91 -0.46 -9.82
C ARG A 600 67.54 -1.93 -9.76
N VAL A 601 68.47 -2.82 -10.04
CA VAL A 601 68.29 -4.27 -9.97
C VAL A 601 69.06 -4.81 -8.78
N LYS A 602 68.35 -5.39 -7.81
CA LYS A 602 68.94 -6.20 -6.75
C LYS A 602 68.98 -7.65 -7.19
N TYR A 603 70.07 -8.35 -6.92
CA TYR A 603 70.21 -9.77 -7.21
C TYR A 603 70.72 -10.56 -6.01
N LEU A 604 70.34 -11.83 -5.95
CA LEU A 604 70.81 -12.81 -4.96
C LEU A 604 71.10 -14.13 -5.69
N GLY A 605 72.38 -14.51 -5.73
CA GLY A 605 72.90 -15.76 -6.26
C GLY A 605 73.15 -16.78 -5.15
N ILE A 606 72.72 -18.02 -5.39
CA ILE A 606 72.96 -19.18 -4.51
C ILE A 606 73.37 -20.39 -5.36
N LYS A 607 74.01 -21.38 -4.74
CA LYS A 607 74.31 -22.66 -5.38
C LYS A 607 73.65 -23.80 -4.63
N PRO A 608 72.96 -24.73 -5.33
CA PRO A 608 72.30 -25.86 -4.68
C PRO A 608 73.30 -26.86 -4.09
N TYR A 609 74.50 -26.98 -4.68
CA TYR A 609 75.55 -27.92 -4.25
C TYR A 609 76.62 -27.30 -3.34
N ASN A 610 76.61 -25.97 -3.16
CA ASN A 610 77.53 -25.27 -2.29
C ASN A 610 76.76 -24.28 -1.39
N GLY A 611 76.34 -24.75 -0.21
CA GLY A 611 75.52 -23.97 0.72
C GLY A 611 76.22 -22.76 1.36
N SER A 612 77.55 -22.66 1.27
CA SER A 612 78.30 -21.48 1.73
C SER A 612 78.39 -20.38 0.67
N PHE A 613 78.09 -20.70 -0.60
CA PHE A 613 78.09 -19.70 -1.67
C PHE A 613 76.84 -18.84 -1.59
N ARG A 614 77.07 -17.53 -1.41
CA ARG A 614 76.05 -16.51 -1.50
C ARG A 614 76.65 -15.26 -2.12
N GLU A 615 76.03 -14.78 -3.18
CA GLU A 615 76.40 -13.54 -3.85
C GLU A 615 75.19 -12.62 -3.86
N GLU A 616 75.32 -11.39 -3.37
CA GLU A 616 74.24 -10.43 -3.46
C GLU A 616 74.78 -9.05 -3.83
N GLY A 617 73.99 -8.32 -4.59
CA GLY A 617 74.39 -6.99 -5.04
C GLY A 617 73.20 -6.17 -5.51
N VAL A 618 73.46 -4.89 -5.73
CA VAL A 618 72.51 -3.95 -6.32
C VAL A 618 73.22 -3.24 -7.46
N GLN A 619 72.61 -3.24 -8.63
CA GLN A 619 73.12 -2.62 -9.83
C GLN A 619 72.20 -1.48 -10.26
N ASP A 620 72.75 -0.28 -10.36
CA ASP A 620 72.05 0.87 -10.94
C ASP A 620 72.02 0.72 -12.45
N VAL A 621 70.83 0.81 -13.05
CA VAL A 621 70.61 0.61 -14.49
C VAL A 621 70.06 1.86 -15.19
N GLY A 622 69.96 2.97 -14.46
CA GLY A 622 69.56 4.28 -15.01
C GLY A 622 68.13 4.28 -15.55
N SER A 623 67.88 4.97 -16.66
CA SER A 623 66.54 5.08 -17.27
C SER A 623 66.23 3.98 -18.29
N SER A 624 67.14 3.03 -18.49
CA SER A 624 66.97 1.94 -19.46
C SER A 624 65.88 0.96 -18.99
N THR A 625 65.19 0.35 -19.96
CA THR A 625 64.17 -0.70 -19.72
C THR A 625 64.71 -2.12 -19.92
N TYR A 626 66.02 -2.24 -20.09
CA TYR A 626 66.74 -3.51 -20.15
C TYR A 626 68.15 -3.32 -19.58
N TYR A 627 68.75 -4.40 -19.08
CA TYR A 627 70.13 -4.40 -18.59
C TYR A 627 70.75 -5.79 -18.63
N THR A 628 71.99 -5.90 -19.12
CA THR A 628 72.76 -7.15 -19.09
C THR A 628 73.62 -7.18 -17.84
N MET A 629 73.20 -8.00 -16.87
CA MET A 629 74.00 -8.36 -15.71
C MET A 629 75.21 -9.16 -16.17
N LYS A 630 76.42 -8.72 -15.81
CA LYS A 630 77.70 -9.35 -16.16
C LYS A 630 78.47 -9.71 -14.89
N GLY A 631 79.41 -10.64 -15.01
CA GLY A 631 80.26 -11.05 -13.89
C GLY A 631 79.60 -12.05 -12.94
N LEU A 632 78.48 -12.66 -13.35
CA LEU A 632 77.82 -13.70 -12.57
C LEU A 632 78.70 -14.95 -12.50
N VAL A 633 78.53 -15.76 -11.45
CA VAL A 633 79.29 -16.98 -11.21
C VAL A 633 78.64 -18.15 -11.95
N PRO A 634 79.38 -18.94 -12.75
CA PRO A 634 78.85 -20.12 -13.44
C PRO A 634 78.21 -21.15 -12.50
N GLY A 635 77.17 -21.82 -12.98
CA GLY A 635 76.43 -22.86 -12.25
C GLY A 635 75.71 -22.35 -10.99
N SER A 636 75.26 -21.10 -10.99
CA SER A 636 74.58 -20.45 -9.86
C SER A 636 73.15 -20.07 -10.21
N ILE A 637 72.27 -20.09 -9.22
CA ILE A 637 70.86 -19.71 -9.34
C ILE A 637 70.68 -18.31 -8.79
N TYR A 638 70.23 -17.37 -9.63
CA TYR A 638 69.98 -15.98 -9.26
C TYR A 638 68.49 -15.64 -9.18
N GLU A 639 68.13 -14.88 -8.14
CA GLU A 639 66.88 -14.16 -8.02
C GLU A 639 67.10 -12.67 -8.28
N PHE A 640 66.31 -12.07 -9.18
CA PHE A 640 66.39 -10.64 -9.50
C PHE A 640 65.15 -9.87 -9.03
N GLN A 641 65.37 -8.66 -8.52
CA GLN A 641 64.35 -7.70 -8.09
C GLN A 641 64.63 -6.34 -8.71
N ILE A 642 63.63 -5.76 -9.38
CA ILE A 642 63.75 -4.41 -9.92
C ILE A 642 63.00 -3.39 -9.06
N PHE A 643 63.66 -2.26 -8.85
CA PHE A 643 63.13 -1.07 -8.20
C PHE A 643 63.06 0.04 -9.23
N VAL A 644 61.97 0.80 -9.22
CA VAL A 644 61.90 2.07 -9.94
C VAL A 644 61.98 3.21 -8.93
N SER A 645 62.70 4.26 -9.27
CA SER A 645 62.78 5.49 -8.53
C SER A 645 62.39 6.64 -9.45
N SER A 646 61.68 7.62 -8.90
CA SER A 646 61.44 8.88 -9.58
C SER A 646 61.63 10.04 -8.61
N VAL A 647 61.43 11.27 -9.10
CA VAL A 647 61.40 12.50 -8.25
C VAL A 647 60.43 12.40 -7.06
N CYS A 648 59.49 11.45 -7.12
CA CYS A 648 58.49 11.15 -6.11
C CYS A 648 58.93 10.19 -5.01
N GLY A 649 60.08 9.52 -5.17
CA GLY A 649 60.55 8.46 -4.28
C GLY A 649 60.65 7.09 -4.97
N LEU A 650 60.84 6.06 -4.14
CA LEU A 650 60.97 4.66 -4.57
C LEU A 650 59.58 4.03 -4.79
N GLY A 651 59.37 3.45 -5.98
CA GLY A 651 58.25 2.57 -6.25
C GLY A 651 58.45 1.19 -5.63
N GLU A 652 57.38 0.38 -5.60
CA GLU A 652 57.45 -0.96 -5.02
C GLU A 652 58.37 -1.89 -5.83
N PRO A 653 59.21 -2.71 -5.16
CA PRO A 653 60.04 -3.68 -5.85
C PRO A 653 59.20 -4.78 -6.49
N ARG A 654 59.59 -5.19 -7.71
CA ARG A 654 59.01 -6.35 -8.37
C ARG A 654 60.07 -7.43 -8.60
N ARG A 655 59.75 -8.65 -8.20
CA ARG A 655 60.58 -9.84 -8.45
C ARG A 655 60.37 -10.32 -9.88
N PHE A 656 61.45 -10.72 -10.54
CA PHE A 656 61.34 -11.55 -11.75
C PHE A 656 60.67 -12.89 -11.37
N PRO A 657 59.76 -13.41 -12.21
CA PRO A 657 58.98 -14.59 -11.88
C PRO A 657 59.83 -15.86 -11.75
N ASP A 658 60.86 -15.99 -12.59
CA ASP A 658 61.70 -17.18 -12.66
C ASP A 658 63.05 -16.99 -11.95
N ARG A 659 63.51 -18.05 -11.29
CA ARG A 659 64.90 -18.17 -10.85
C ARG A 659 65.77 -18.53 -12.05
N ILE A 660 66.90 -17.84 -12.20
CA ILE A 660 67.73 -17.96 -13.40
C ILE A 660 69.01 -18.71 -13.07
N GLU A 661 69.23 -19.84 -13.73
CA GLU A 661 70.44 -20.64 -13.56
C GLU A 661 71.48 -20.27 -14.63
N THR A 662 72.66 -19.83 -14.21
CA THR A 662 73.79 -19.59 -15.12
C THR A 662 74.39 -20.91 -15.59
N LYS A 663 74.85 -20.95 -16.84
CA LYS A 663 75.46 -22.17 -17.42
C LYS A 663 76.71 -22.58 -16.64
N MET A 664 76.92 -23.88 -16.49
CA MET A 664 78.12 -24.42 -15.86
C MET A 664 79.33 -24.29 -16.79
N THR A 665 80.54 -24.27 -16.22
CA THR A 665 81.79 -24.32 -16.98
C THR A 665 82.70 -25.40 -16.41
N ALA A 666 83.75 -25.76 -17.16
CA ALA A 666 84.69 -26.78 -16.72
C ALA A 666 85.27 -26.47 -15.33
N PRO A 667 85.41 -27.47 -14.44
CA PRO A 667 86.05 -27.30 -13.15
C PRO A 667 87.43 -26.68 -13.26
N ILE A 668 87.81 -25.92 -12.25
CA ILE A 668 89.21 -25.52 -12.09
C ILE A 668 90.04 -26.73 -11.66
N SER A 669 91.34 -26.71 -11.96
CA SER A 669 92.23 -27.81 -11.58
C SER A 669 92.32 -27.93 -10.05
N PRO A 670 92.41 -29.16 -9.49
CA PRO A 670 92.58 -29.34 -8.04
C PRO A 670 93.81 -28.59 -7.52
N ALA A 671 93.64 -27.85 -6.42
CA ALA A 671 94.71 -27.08 -5.81
C ALA A 671 95.63 -28.01 -5.00
N VAL A 672 96.71 -28.46 -5.64
CA VAL A 672 97.71 -29.34 -5.01
C VAL A 672 98.65 -28.51 -4.14
N LEU A 673 98.61 -28.67 -2.81
CA LEU A 673 99.48 -27.92 -1.90
C LEU A 673 100.95 -28.33 -2.00
N SER A 674 101.23 -29.60 -2.28
CA SER A 674 102.60 -30.12 -2.46
C SER A 674 102.62 -31.37 -3.33
N VAL A 675 103.51 -31.41 -4.33
CA VAL A 675 103.77 -32.61 -5.14
C VAL A 675 104.58 -33.61 -4.32
N THR A 676 104.09 -34.84 -4.19
CA THR A 676 104.75 -35.86 -3.37
C THR A 676 105.83 -36.58 -4.18
N ASN A 677 107.10 -36.50 -3.76
CA ASN A 677 108.20 -37.28 -4.36
C ASN A 677 108.44 -38.56 -3.54
N LYS A 678 108.31 -39.75 -4.13
CA LYS A 678 108.54 -41.04 -3.43
C LYS A 678 109.51 -41.94 -4.21
N ARG A 679 110.51 -42.48 -3.50
CA ARG A 679 111.30 -43.63 -3.94
C ARG A 679 110.76 -44.88 -3.26
N ILE A 680 110.42 -45.90 -4.03
CA ILE A 680 109.83 -47.14 -3.54
C ILE A 680 110.57 -48.35 -4.12
N SER A 681 110.53 -49.48 -3.41
CA SER A 681 111.03 -50.77 -3.92
C SER A 681 109.92 -51.79 -4.14
N THR A 682 108.68 -51.31 -4.23
CA THR A 682 107.45 -52.08 -4.40
C THR A 682 106.72 -51.63 -5.66
N SER A 683 105.82 -52.46 -6.19
CA SER A 683 105.00 -52.11 -7.37
C SER A 683 103.84 -51.16 -7.07
N THR A 684 103.68 -50.75 -5.79
CA THR A 684 102.57 -49.96 -5.27
C THR A 684 103.04 -48.84 -4.36
N VAL A 685 102.33 -47.71 -4.39
CA VAL A 685 102.56 -46.58 -3.47
C VAL A 685 101.29 -45.78 -3.18
N VAL A 686 101.13 -45.35 -1.93
CA VAL A 686 100.04 -44.45 -1.53
C VAL A 686 100.44 -42.99 -1.74
N ILE A 687 99.63 -42.22 -2.45
CA ILE A 687 99.76 -40.76 -2.64
C ILE A 687 98.54 -40.03 -2.09
N ARG A 688 98.62 -38.70 -1.96
CA ARG A 688 97.47 -37.86 -1.61
C ARG A 688 96.90 -37.15 -2.84
N LEU A 689 95.58 -37.18 -2.96
CA LEU A 689 94.77 -36.45 -3.93
C LEU A 689 94.06 -35.28 -3.24
N TRP A 690 93.76 -34.24 -3.99
CA TRP A 690 93.21 -32.98 -3.47
C TRP A 690 91.80 -32.71 -4.02
N PRO A 691 90.86 -32.17 -3.22
CA PRO A 691 89.56 -31.76 -3.72
C PRO A 691 89.69 -30.59 -4.71
N ALA A 692 88.71 -30.45 -5.60
CA ALA A 692 88.60 -29.27 -6.48
C ALA A 692 87.50 -28.34 -5.99
N GLU A 693 87.71 -27.03 -6.12
CA GLU A 693 86.72 -26.04 -5.72
C GLU A 693 85.48 -26.12 -6.62
N GLN A 694 84.29 -26.15 -6.00
CA GLN A 694 82.99 -26.19 -6.70
C GLN A 694 82.57 -24.79 -7.20
N ARG A 695 83.50 -24.07 -7.85
CA ARG A 695 83.30 -22.69 -8.32
C ARG A 695 82.54 -22.60 -9.64
N ASN A 696 82.70 -23.56 -10.54
CA ASN A 696 82.13 -23.52 -11.89
C ASN A 696 80.97 -24.51 -12.12
N GLY A 697 80.78 -25.42 -11.18
CA GLY A 697 79.77 -26.49 -11.19
C GLY A 697 80.04 -27.50 -10.06
N PRO A 698 79.12 -28.45 -9.81
CA PRO A 698 79.35 -29.54 -8.88
C PRO A 698 80.44 -30.48 -9.41
N ILE A 699 81.41 -30.85 -8.58
CA ILE A 699 82.39 -31.86 -8.99
C ILE A 699 81.71 -33.23 -8.94
N SER A 700 81.70 -33.92 -10.08
CA SER A 700 81.11 -35.26 -10.23
C SER A 700 82.12 -36.37 -9.93
N SER A 701 83.34 -36.23 -10.44
CA SER A 701 84.41 -37.21 -10.28
C SER A 701 85.80 -36.59 -10.47
N HIS A 702 86.82 -37.26 -9.93
CA HIS A 702 88.23 -36.96 -10.13
C HIS A 702 88.87 -38.07 -10.96
N GLN A 703 89.64 -37.70 -11.97
CA GLN A 703 90.40 -38.64 -12.78
C GLN A 703 91.87 -38.59 -12.41
N VAL A 704 92.47 -39.76 -12.16
CA VAL A 704 93.88 -39.94 -11.86
C VAL A 704 94.57 -40.49 -13.10
N ILE A 705 95.59 -39.78 -13.58
CA ILE A 705 96.34 -40.12 -14.80
C ILE A 705 97.78 -40.39 -14.40
N VAL A 706 98.34 -41.51 -14.82
CA VAL A 706 99.71 -41.92 -14.53
C VAL A 706 100.50 -41.89 -15.83
N LEU A 707 101.58 -41.13 -15.85
CA LEU A 707 102.55 -41.01 -16.94
C LEU A 707 103.82 -41.76 -16.54
N ASN A 708 104.23 -42.72 -17.35
CA ASN A 708 105.58 -43.31 -17.35
C ASN A 708 106.54 -42.36 -18.05
N VAL A 709 107.61 -41.98 -17.37
CA VAL A 709 108.62 -41.04 -17.84
C VAL A 709 109.58 -41.77 -18.77
N VAL A 710 109.43 -41.52 -20.06
CA VAL A 710 110.34 -41.99 -21.12
C VAL A 710 111.13 -40.79 -21.63
N ASP A 711 112.44 -40.95 -21.81
CA ASP A 711 113.36 -39.90 -22.29
C ASP A 711 113.34 -38.59 -21.47
N GLY A 712 113.01 -38.68 -20.17
CA GLY A 712 112.97 -37.53 -19.26
C GLY A 712 111.78 -36.59 -19.44
N VAL A 713 110.77 -36.97 -20.25
CA VAL A 713 109.56 -36.16 -20.46
C VAL A 713 108.61 -36.30 -19.28
N GLU A 714 108.48 -35.20 -18.52
CA GLU A 714 107.68 -35.13 -17.29
C GLU A 714 106.32 -34.44 -17.46
N ASP A 715 105.92 -34.15 -18.70
CA ASP A 715 104.65 -33.49 -19.02
C ASP A 715 103.76 -34.37 -19.90
N LEU A 716 102.45 -34.34 -19.65
CA LEU A 716 101.48 -34.99 -20.53
C LEU A 716 101.50 -34.34 -21.93
N PRO A 717 101.36 -35.13 -23.02
CA PRO A 717 101.27 -34.59 -24.38
C PRO A 717 100.15 -33.55 -24.51
N ILE A 718 100.31 -32.52 -25.34
CA ILE A 718 99.31 -31.46 -25.53
C ILE A 718 97.94 -32.06 -25.95
N ASP A 719 97.94 -33.17 -26.67
CA ASP A 719 96.76 -33.90 -27.14
C ASP A 719 96.36 -35.09 -26.23
N PHE A 720 96.86 -35.16 -25.00
CA PHE A 720 96.57 -36.30 -24.10
C PHE A 720 95.07 -36.52 -23.90
N ALA A 721 94.28 -35.43 -23.86
CA ALA A 721 92.84 -35.50 -23.60
C ALA A 721 92.07 -36.25 -24.69
N SER A 722 92.45 -36.12 -25.97
CA SER A 722 91.83 -36.88 -27.07
C SER A 722 92.34 -38.32 -27.13
N LYS A 723 93.58 -38.58 -26.71
CA LYS A 723 94.21 -39.91 -26.65
C LYS A 723 93.86 -40.74 -25.40
N ILE A 724 93.14 -40.18 -24.42
CA ILE A 724 92.74 -40.88 -23.19
C ILE A 724 91.86 -42.11 -23.49
N GLN A 725 91.01 -42.07 -24.52
CA GLN A 725 90.16 -43.22 -24.89
C GLN A 725 91.00 -44.43 -25.35
N ASP A 726 92.13 -44.18 -26.01
CA ASP A 726 93.05 -45.23 -26.46
C ASP A 726 93.78 -45.90 -25.28
N SER A 727 93.98 -45.18 -24.17
CA SER A 727 94.67 -45.69 -22.98
C SER A 727 93.92 -46.80 -22.21
N ASN A 728 92.60 -46.94 -22.43
CA ASN A 728 91.78 -48.01 -21.85
C ASN A 728 91.93 -49.36 -22.59
N ASN A 729 92.35 -49.33 -23.86
CA ASN A 729 92.59 -50.50 -24.68
C ASN A 729 94.11 -50.76 -24.74
N SER A 730 94.66 -51.29 -23.65
CA SER A 730 96.08 -51.30 -23.33
C SER A 730 97.03 -52.13 -24.22
N GLU A 731 96.72 -52.36 -25.50
CA GLU A 731 97.61 -53.07 -26.44
C GLU A 731 97.73 -52.42 -27.83
N LYS A 732 97.07 -51.28 -28.12
CA LYS A 732 97.01 -50.73 -29.49
C LYS A 732 97.74 -49.42 -29.77
N GLY A 733 98.44 -48.85 -28.80
CA GLY A 733 99.26 -47.64 -29.02
C GLY A 733 100.41 -47.59 -28.04
N ASN A 734 101.60 -47.22 -28.52
CA ASN A 734 102.81 -47.02 -27.73
C ASN A 734 102.68 -45.76 -26.84
N LEU A 735 101.67 -45.73 -25.98
CA LEU A 735 101.36 -44.61 -25.08
C LEU A 735 102.07 -44.84 -23.75
N ASN A 736 102.81 -43.83 -23.32
CA ASN A 736 103.49 -43.84 -22.03
C ASN A 736 102.61 -43.34 -20.87
N PHE A 737 101.31 -43.09 -21.05
CA PHE A 737 100.40 -42.72 -19.97
C PHE A 737 99.10 -43.50 -20.01
N TYR A 738 98.42 -43.57 -18.87
CA TYR A 738 97.10 -44.20 -18.75
C TYR A 738 96.27 -43.56 -17.64
N VAL A 739 94.95 -43.71 -17.72
CA VAL A 739 94.06 -43.35 -16.61
C VAL A 739 94.07 -44.50 -15.60
N ALA A 740 94.53 -44.22 -14.38
CA ALA A 740 94.59 -45.20 -13.30
C ALA A 740 93.25 -45.36 -12.58
N ALA A 741 92.48 -44.28 -12.47
CA ALA A 741 91.19 -44.30 -11.81
C ALA A 741 90.27 -43.14 -12.24
N GLU A 742 88.97 -43.40 -12.21
CA GLU A 742 87.96 -42.36 -12.04
C GLU A 742 87.26 -42.56 -10.70
N LEU A 743 87.43 -41.59 -9.81
CA LEU A 743 86.92 -41.62 -8.44
C LEU A 743 85.70 -40.71 -8.38
N LYS A 744 84.53 -41.25 -8.00
CA LYS A 744 83.34 -40.43 -7.75
C LYS A 744 83.64 -39.42 -6.64
N ASN A 745 83.24 -38.17 -6.84
CA ASN A 745 83.39 -37.15 -5.82
C ASN A 745 82.49 -37.49 -4.62
N ILE A 746 83.03 -37.35 -3.41
CA ILE A 746 82.28 -37.57 -2.17
C ILE A 746 81.89 -36.19 -1.62
N PRO A 747 80.59 -35.83 -1.60
CA PRO A 747 80.15 -34.53 -1.12
C PRO A 747 80.57 -34.28 0.34
N GLY A 748 81.18 -33.12 0.61
CA GLY A 748 81.55 -32.69 1.96
C GLY A 748 82.96 -33.06 2.45
N ASN A 749 83.78 -33.72 1.62
CA ASN A 749 85.17 -34.01 1.97
C ASN A 749 86.12 -32.89 1.49
N GLU A 750 86.33 -31.87 2.32
CA GLU A 750 87.24 -30.75 2.02
C GLU A 750 88.72 -31.08 2.31
N MET A 751 89.03 -32.30 2.73
CA MET A 751 90.38 -32.74 3.05
C MET A 751 90.98 -33.61 1.94
N SER A 752 92.31 -33.54 1.77
CA SER A 752 93.05 -34.44 0.89
C SER A 752 92.81 -35.90 1.30
N TRP A 753 92.64 -36.82 0.34
CA TRP A 753 92.47 -38.25 0.61
C TRP A 753 93.60 -39.08 -0.01
N GLU A 754 93.77 -40.30 0.48
CA GLU A 754 94.82 -41.21 0.01
C GLU A 754 94.33 -42.07 -1.16
N PHE A 755 95.20 -42.28 -2.15
CA PHE A 755 94.99 -43.16 -3.30
C PHE A 755 96.23 -44.02 -3.52
N SER A 756 96.04 -45.32 -3.75
CA SER A 756 97.13 -46.25 -4.05
C SER A 756 97.35 -46.28 -5.56
N VAL A 757 98.54 -45.93 -6.01
CA VAL A 757 98.97 -46.03 -7.42
C VAL A 757 99.73 -47.34 -7.57
N GLY A 758 99.46 -48.08 -8.64
CA GLY A 758 100.15 -49.36 -8.90
C GLY A 758 99.49 -50.61 -8.33
N ASP A 759 98.27 -50.54 -7.79
CA ASP A 759 97.70 -51.64 -6.98
C ASP A 759 97.02 -52.76 -7.78
N GLY A 760 97.06 -52.69 -9.11
CA GLY A 760 96.47 -53.69 -10.01
C GLY A 760 94.94 -53.67 -10.06
N LYS A 761 94.27 -52.85 -9.24
CA LYS A 761 92.81 -52.81 -9.10
C LYS A 761 92.13 -51.97 -10.19
N THR A 762 90.85 -52.23 -10.39
CA THR A 762 90.00 -51.47 -11.31
C THR A 762 89.18 -50.44 -10.54
N TYR A 763 89.23 -49.17 -10.97
CA TYR A 763 88.49 -48.05 -10.41
C TYR A 763 87.60 -47.45 -11.50
N GLY A 764 86.30 -47.73 -11.45
CA GLY A 764 85.38 -47.40 -12.55
C GLY A 764 85.66 -48.27 -13.77
N ALA A 765 85.85 -47.66 -14.94
CA ALA A 765 86.21 -48.35 -16.18
C ALA A 765 87.74 -48.54 -16.37
N TYR A 766 88.55 -48.13 -15.39
CA TYR A 766 89.99 -47.94 -15.54
C TYR A 766 90.79 -48.90 -14.67
N ARG A 767 91.89 -49.47 -15.19
CA ARG A 767 92.78 -50.38 -14.45
C ARG A 767 94.07 -49.68 -14.02
N ASN A 768 94.33 -49.66 -12.72
CA ASN A 768 95.53 -49.10 -12.11
C ASN A 768 96.71 -50.09 -12.23
N LYS A 769 97.49 -50.02 -13.32
CA LYS A 769 98.56 -50.99 -13.62
C LYS A 769 99.68 -50.94 -12.59
N GLU A 770 100.25 -52.11 -12.25
CA GLU A 770 101.39 -52.24 -11.35
C GLU A 770 102.62 -51.47 -11.87
N LEU A 771 103.31 -50.76 -10.96
CA LEU A 771 104.51 -49.99 -11.29
C LEU A 771 105.70 -50.93 -11.51
N GLN A 772 106.47 -50.68 -12.56
CA GLN A 772 107.63 -51.50 -12.92
C GLN A 772 108.90 -51.01 -12.24
N ILE A 773 109.75 -51.95 -11.82
CA ILE A 773 111.05 -51.65 -11.21
C ILE A 773 111.97 -51.04 -12.26
N GLY A 774 112.64 -49.93 -11.91
CA GLY A 774 113.54 -49.20 -12.80
C GLY A 774 112.88 -48.06 -13.59
N GLU A 775 111.57 -47.88 -13.48
CA GLU A 775 110.83 -46.79 -14.15
C GLU A 775 110.48 -45.63 -13.19
N ASP A 776 110.34 -44.44 -13.79
CA ASP A 776 109.87 -43.22 -13.13
C ASP A 776 108.45 -42.90 -13.61
N TYR A 777 107.58 -42.47 -12.70
CA TYR A 777 106.19 -42.13 -13.00
C TYR A 777 105.80 -40.76 -12.44
N ILE A 778 104.94 -40.05 -13.17
CA ILE A 778 104.27 -38.83 -12.70
C ILE A 778 102.78 -39.07 -12.66
N VAL A 779 102.16 -38.69 -11.55
CA VAL A 779 100.73 -38.83 -11.35
C VAL A 779 100.10 -37.45 -11.43
N TYR A 780 99.02 -37.35 -12.20
CA TYR A 780 98.19 -36.18 -12.37
C TYR A 780 96.78 -36.44 -11.87
N GLN A 781 96.11 -35.35 -11.48
CA GLN A 781 94.71 -35.36 -11.08
C GLN A 781 93.95 -34.24 -11.81
N ARG A 782 92.75 -34.52 -12.32
CA ARG A 782 91.79 -33.50 -12.77
C ARG A 782 90.40 -33.74 -12.19
N ALA A 783 89.59 -32.69 -12.12
CA ALA A 783 88.19 -32.75 -11.70
C ALA A 783 87.25 -32.62 -12.89
N MET A 784 86.05 -33.20 -12.80
CA MET A 784 85.06 -33.22 -13.87
C MET A 784 83.67 -32.87 -13.32
N THR A 785 82.84 -32.24 -14.16
CA THR A 785 81.43 -31.89 -13.87
C THR A 785 80.53 -32.42 -14.97
N TYR A 786 79.32 -32.86 -14.62
CA TYR A 786 78.27 -33.21 -15.58
C TYR A 786 77.30 -32.04 -15.75
N ASP A 787 77.10 -31.57 -16.98
CA ASP A 787 76.08 -30.60 -17.36
C ASP A 787 75.24 -31.19 -18.50
N ASN A 788 73.97 -31.52 -18.23
CA ASN A 788 73.03 -32.11 -19.20
C ASN A 788 73.63 -33.25 -20.04
N ASP A 789 74.18 -34.28 -19.37
CA ASP A 789 74.85 -35.45 -19.96
C ASP A 789 76.18 -35.17 -20.71
N VAL A 790 76.65 -33.92 -20.72
CA VAL A 790 77.97 -33.53 -21.22
C VAL A 790 78.99 -33.49 -20.08
N ILE A 791 80.13 -34.16 -20.27
CA ILE A 791 81.24 -34.14 -19.30
C ILE A 791 82.13 -32.95 -19.60
N LEU A 792 82.26 -32.03 -18.64
CA LEU A 792 83.19 -30.92 -18.68
C LEU A 792 84.47 -31.30 -17.93
N TYR A 793 85.56 -31.48 -18.67
CA TYR A 793 86.86 -31.87 -18.12
C TYR A 793 87.65 -30.64 -17.67
N GLY A 794 88.01 -30.60 -16.39
CA GLY A 794 88.92 -29.59 -15.86
C GLY A 794 90.38 -29.84 -16.27
N PRO A 795 91.26 -28.86 -16.07
CA PRO A 795 92.70 -29.03 -16.29
C PRO A 795 93.32 -30.00 -15.27
N VAL A 796 94.48 -30.56 -15.63
CA VAL A 796 95.25 -31.50 -14.79
C VAL A 796 96.23 -30.76 -13.86
N SER A 797 96.44 -31.31 -12.67
CA SER A 797 97.46 -30.91 -11.71
C SER A 797 98.42 -32.08 -11.44
N LYS A 798 99.74 -31.83 -11.40
CA LYS A 798 100.73 -32.83 -10.95
C LYS A 798 100.53 -33.08 -9.45
N VAL A 799 100.40 -34.34 -9.02
CA VAL A 799 100.18 -34.72 -7.61
C VAL A 799 101.35 -35.49 -7.00
N ALA A 800 102.06 -36.30 -7.78
CA ALA A 800 103.19 -37.07 -7.29
C ALA A 800 104.22 -37.40 -8.38
N LYS A 801 105.48 -37.58 -7.97
CA LYS A 801 106.55 -38.19 -8.77
C LYS A 801 107.06 -39.42 -8.02
N ILE A 802 107.14 -40.54 -8.71
CA ILE A 802 107.42 -41.86 -8.13
C ILE A 802 108.60 -42.46 -8.88
N SER A 803 109.63 -42.93 -8.16
CA SER A 803 110.78 -43.64 -8.72
C SER A 803 110.88 -45.03 -8.10
N VAL A 804 110.90 -46.09 -8.90
CA VAL A 804 110.91 -47.49 -8.40
C VAL A 804 112.32 -48.07 -8.45
N THR A 805 112.93 -48.36 -7.29
CA THR A 805 114.33 -48.79 -7.10
C THR A 805 114.43 -50.16 -6.40
N GLU A 806 115.43 -51.00 -6.68
CA GLU A 806 115.64 -52.28 -5.97
C GLU A 806 116.05 -52.08 -4.49
N GLY A 807 115.57 -52.90 -3.53
CA GLY A 807 115.86 -52.68 -2.09
C GLY A 807 115.97 -53.92 -1.18
N PHE A 808 117.11 -54.05 -0.48
CA PHE A 808 117.40 -54.91 0.69
C PHE A 808 116.77 -54.34 1.98
N GLY A 809 116.24 -55.20 2.88
CA GLY A 809 115.39 -54.79 4.01
C GLY A 809 115.93 -54.92 5.45
N ARG A 810 115.15 -54.44 6.43
CA ARG A 810 115.00 -55.02 7.79
C ARG A 810 113.78 -54.44 8.58
N ARG A 811 113.17 -55.34 9.37
CA ARG A 811 111.99 -55.30 10.30
C ARG A 811 112.21 -54.42 11.57
N GLU A 812 111.26 -54.04 12.45
CA GLU A 812 110.00 -54.63 12.98
C GLU A 812 109.20 -53.57 13.82
N SER A 813 107.86 -53.46 13.69
CA SER A 813 106.74 -53.69 14.68
C SER A 813 106.67 -52.84 15.99
N SER A 814 105.55 -52.52 16.67
CA SER A 814 104.08 -52.60 16.50
C SER A 814 103.38 -52.00 17.77
N LYS A 815 102.04 -51.75 17.69
CA LYS A 815 101.01 -51.57 18.78
C LYS A 815 100.92 -50.18 19.46
N SER A 816 99.77 -49.63 19.90
CA SER A 816 98.33 -49.97 19.88
C SER A 816 97.46 -48.79 20.40
N ALA A 817 96.25 -48.63 19.84
CA ALA A 817 94.93 -48.33 20.44
C ALA A 817 94.66 -47.18 21.48
N SER A 818 93.58 -46.42 21.17
CA SER A 818 92.39 -46.10 22.02
C SER A 818 92.26 -44.85 22.93
N ILE A 819 91.14 -44.12 22.70
CA ILE A 819 90.06 -43.70 23.66
C ILE A 819 90.11 -42.32 24.40
N VAL A 820 89.18 -41.41 24.00
CA VAL A 820 88.05 -40.75 24.77
C VAL A 820 88.29 -39.69 25.89
N GLN A 821 87.55 -38.57 25.74
CA GLN A 821 86.80 -37.74 26.75
C GLN A 821 87.34 -36.47 27.47
N ILE A 822 86.50 -35.42 27.35
CA ILE A 822 85.88 -34.53 28.39
C ILE A 822 86.74 -33.46 29.11
N ALA A 823 86.33 -32.16 28.99
CA ALA A 823 85.75 -31.35 30.09
C ALA A 823 85.89 -29.81 29.89
N VAL A 824 84.72 -29.17 29.89
CA VAL A 824 84.31 -27.75 30.10
C VAL A 824 84.71 -27.27 31.53
N PRO A 825 84.94 -25.97 31.91
CA PRO A 825 83.85 -24.99 32.19
C PRO A 825 84.14 -23.45 32.14
N VAL A 826 83.19 -22.61 31.67
CA VAL A 826 82.12 -21.82 32.35
C VAL A 826 82.57 -20.42 32.86
N VAL A 827 81.86 -19.36 32.42
CA VAL A 827 81.20 -18.28 33.22
C VAL A 827 80.77 -17.16 32.26
N LEU A 828 79.48 -17.13 31.84
CA LEU A 828 78.79 -15.92 31.31
C LEU A 828 77.27 -16.13 31.05
N VAL A 829 76.61 -17.03 31.81
CA VAL A 829 75.19 -17.40 31.59
C VAL A 829 74.22 -16.85 32.65
N ILE A 830 74.67 -16.12 33.67
CA ILE A 830 73.80 -15.71 34.80
C ILE A 830 73.07 -14.36 34.60
N VAL A 831 73.33 -13.59 33.53
CA VAL A 831 72.72 -12.25 33.38
C VAL A 831 71.71 -12.12 32.21
N LEU A 832 71.72 -13.02 31.22
CA LEU A 832 70.88 -12.87 30.01
C LEU A 832 69.51 -13.58 30.05
N VAL A 833 69.28 -14.49 31.00
CA VAL A 833 68.06 -15.32 31.06
C VAL A 833 66.83 -14.58 31.66
N PRO A 834 66.96 -13.64 32.64
CA PRO A 834 65.80 -12.89 33.13
C PRO A 834 65.27 -11.84 32.14
N LEU A 835 66.12 -11.26 31.29
CA LEU A 835 65.74 -10.25 30.29
C LEU A 835 65.00 -10.85 29.08
N LEU A 836 65.27 -12.12 28.74
CA LEU A 836 64.59 -12.83 27.65
C LEU A 836 63.15 -13.23 28.03
N LEU A 837 62.88 -13.51 29.31
CA LEU A 837 61.55 -13.92 29.79
C LEU A 837 60.56 -12.73 29.87
N VAL A 838 61.03 -11.53 30.19
CA VAL A 838 60.20 -10.30 30.17
C VAL A 838 59.86 -9.88 28.74
N ALA A 839 60.79 -10.05 27.79
CA ALA A 839 60.55 -9.80 26.36
C ALA A 839 59.56 -10.81 25.74
N ILE A 840 59.59 -12.08 26.16
CA ILE A 840 58.65 -13.12 25.70
C ILE A 840 57.23 -12.90 26.29
N LEU A 841 57.11 -12.38 27.51
CA LEU A 841 55.81 -12.05 28.12
C LEU A 841 55.16 -10.81 27.50
N LEU A 842 55.94 -9.79 27.12
CA LEU A 842 55.44 -8.61 26.40
C LEU A 842 55.13 -8.90 24.91
N TYR A 843 55.84 -9.84 24.29
CA TYR A 843 55.55 -10.32 22.93
C TYR A 843 54.28 -11.19 22.86
N ARG A 844 53.97 -11.95 23.92
CA ARG A 844 52.77 -12.81 23.99
C ARG A 844 51.46 -12.07 24.32
N ARG A 845 51.52 -10.83 24.83
CA ARG A 845 50.33 -9.99 25.11
C ARG A 845 49.84 -9.17 23.91
N ARG A 846 50.60 -9.13 22.81
CA ARG A 846 50.26 -8.38 21.57
C ARG A 846 49.85 -9.27 20.38
N ARG A 847 49.75 -10.60 20.55
CA ARG A 847 49.45 -11.56 19.46
C ARG A 847 48.38 -12.62 19.82
N ARG A 848 47.38 -12.22 20.62
CA ARG A 848 46.08 -12.91 20.80
C ARG A 848 44.91 -11.90 20.75
N ALA A 849 44.84 -11.22 19.61
CA ALA A 849 43.65 -10.83 18.86
C ALA A 849 44.24 -10.70 17.44
N GLU A 850 44.06 -11.58 16.47
CA GLU A 850 42.97 -12.49 16.15
C GLU A 850 43.56 -13.81 15.62
N LYS A 851 42.94 -14.94 15.97
CA LYS A 851 43.10 -16.21 15.29
C LYS A 851 41.78 -16.95 15.37
N SER A 852 41.18 -17.20 14.21
CA SER A 852 40.57 -18.47 13.77
C SER A 852 39.60 -18.12 12.64
N GLY A 853 39.91 -18.37 11.37
CA GLY A 853 39.98 -19.70 10.77
C GLY A 853 38.58 -20.12 10.30
N PRO A 854 38.43 -20.68 9.08
CA PRO A 854 38.39 -22.13 9.05
C PRO A 854 39.16 -22.75 7.87
N GLY A 855 39.53 -24.02 8.05
CA GLY A 855 39.85 -24.95 6.97
C GLY A 855 39.22 -26.31 7.30
N LYS A 856 38.79 -27.06 6.27
CA LYS A 856 39.23 -28.43 5.91
C LYS A 856 38.19 -29.23 5.10
N ASP A 857 38.74 -29.85 4.04
CA ASP A 857 38.50 -31.19 3.44
C ASP A 857 37.10 -31.55 2.88
N SER A 858 36.91 -32.30 1.78
CA SER A 858 37.65 -32.63 0.54
C SER A 858 36.77 -33.62 -0.29
N ASN A 859 37.04 -33.72 -1.60
CA ASN A 859 36.61 -34.73 -2.61
C ASN A 859 35.22 -34.60 -3.24
N LYS A 860 35.06 -34.24 -4.53
CA LYS A 860 35.45 -34.83 -5.86
C LYS A 860 34.12 -35.26 -6.53
N VAL A 861 33.76 -34.87 -7.76
CA VAL A 861 34.21 -35.41 -9.07
C VAL A 861 33.67 -34.55 -10.25
N HIS A 862 34.60 -34.00 -11.07
CA HIS A 862 34.71 -33.98 -12.56
C HIS A 862 33.51 -33.60 -13.51
N ILE A 863 33.59 -32.55 -14.38
CA ILE A 863 34.29 -32.36 -15.72
C ILE A 863 33.32 -32.65 -16.92
N PRO A 864 33.33 -31.99 -18.12
CA PRO A 864 33.74 -30.64 -18.56
C PRO A 864 32.95 -30.02 -19.80
N LEU A 865 33.41 -28.84 -20.27
CA LEU A 865 33.62 -28.33 -21.66
C LEU A 865 32.55 -28.37 -22.80
N GLY A 866 32.48 -27.24 -23.54
CA GLY A 866 32.11 -27.13 -24.98
C GLY A 866 31.20 -25.93 -25.28
N GLU A 867 31.71 -24.72 -25.56
CA GLU A 867 31.91 -24.15 -26.92
C GLU A 867 30.73 -24.32 -27.89
N PHE A 868 30.13 -23.22 -28.39
CA PHE A 868 30.26 -22.80 -29.80
C PHE A 868 29.59 -21.44 -30.12
N ARG A 869 30.15 -20.83 -31.15
CA ARG A 869 29.91 -19.54 -31.81
C ARG A 869 28.50 -19.33 -32.38
N MET A 870 28.05 -18.08 -32.28
CA MET A 870 27.80 -17.13 -33.39
C MET A 870 27.16 -17.69 -34.68
N ASP A 871 25.95 -17.19 -35.00
CA ASP A 871 25.74 -16.52 -36.29
C ASP A 871 24.56 -15.54 -36.25
N SER A 872 24.83 -14.38 -36.84
CA SER A 872 23.98 -13.26 -37.17
C SER A 872 23.10 -13.55 -38.38
N VAL A 873 21.84 -13.08 -38.37
CA VAL A 873 21.17 -12.59 -39.59
C VAL A 873 20.32 -11.37 -39.23
N GLU A 874 20.64 -10.25 -39.88
CA GLU A 874 19.89 -9.00 -39.96
C GLU A 874 18.60 -9.16 -40.77
N SER A 875 17.57 -8.36 -40.45
CA SER A 875 16.89 -7.57 -41.49
C SER A 875 16.12 -6.38 -40.90
N ASN A 876 16.70 -5.20 -41.13
CA ASN A 876 16.12 -3.88 -41.43
C ASN A 876 14.60 -3.66 -41.38
N GLY A 877 14.21 -2.51 -40.82
CA GLY A 877 12.90 -1.88 -41.01
C GLY A 877 12.77 -0.53 -40.30
N ARG A 878 12.97 0.56 -41.06
CA ARG A 878 13.10 1.97 -40.67
C ARG A 878 11.92 2.63 -39.92
N THR A 879 12.31 3.64 -39.14
CA THR A 879 11.64 4.92 -38.80
C THR A 879 10.66 5.53 -39.82
N ALA A 880 9.55 6.08 -39.30
CA ALA A 880 8.87 7.34 -39.68
C ALA A 880 7.79 7.61 -38.60
N ASP A 881 7.80 8.65 -37.76
CA ASP A 881 7.66 10.10 -37.95
C ASP A 881 6.30 10.62 -38.46
N LEU A 882 5.78 11.63 -37.73
CA LEU A 882 4.73 12.62 -38.06
C LEU A 882 3.24 12.13 -37.92
N VAL A 883 2.24 12.91 -37.49
CA VAL A 883 1.95 14.35 -37.65
C VAL A 883 0.93 14.81 -36.56
N TYR A 884 1.21 15.93 -35.89
CA TYR A 884 0.21 16.91 -35.44
C TYR A 884 -0.11 17.82 -36.62
N GLN A 885 -1.38 18.06 -36.99
CA GLN A 885 -1.72 19.29 -37.72
C GLN A 885 -3.14 19.79 -37.43
N ASN A 886 -3.16 21.11 -37.26
CA ASN A 886 -4.26 22.04 -37.01
C ASN A 886 -5.29 22.09 -38.16
N VAL A 887 -6.50 22.55 -37.83
CA VAL A 887 -7.36 23.25 -38.78
C VAL A 887 -7.83 24.57 -38.16
N SER A 888 -7.34 25.65 -38.73
CA SER A 888 -7.90 27.01 -38.81
C SER A 888 -7.74 27.36 -40.30
N GLU A 889 -8.70 27.93 -41.04
CA GLU A 889 -9.34 29.24 -40.84
C GLU A 889 -10.34 29.57 -42.00
N ILE A 890 -11.22 30.57 -41.78
CA ILE A 890 -11.81 31.59 -42.73
C ILE A 890 -13.08 31.23 -43.55
N PRO A 891 -14.06 32.18 -43.82
CA PRO A 891 -13.96 33.66 -43.85
C PRO A 891 -15.04 34.51 -43.13
N SER A 892 -14.75 35.83 -43.13
CA SER A 892 -15.48 37.01 -42.65
C SER A 892 -16.45 37.67 -43.66
N ASP A 893 -17.25 38.63 -43.14
CA ASP A 893 -18.26 39.58 -43.70
C ASP A 893 -19.72 39.09 -43.67
N GLU A 894 -20.75 39.87 -43.28
CA GLU A 894 -20.95 41.34 -43.21
C GLU A 894 -22.06 41.69 -42.18
N SER A 895 -22.17 42.97 -41.82
CA SER A 895 -23.00 43.58 -40.76
C SER A 895 -24.54 43.60 -40.95
N VAL A 896 -25.32 43.42 -39.86
CA VAL A 896 -26.54 44.20 -39.51
C VAL A 896 -26.76 44.14 -37.99
N GLY A 897 -26.87 45.29 -37.32
CA GLY A 897 -27.11 45.38 -35.88
C GLY A 897 -28.59 45.45 -35.50
N VAL A 898 -28.94 44.90 -34.32
CA VAL A 898 -30.06 45.35 -33.48
C VAL A 898 -29.68 45.16 -32.01
N LYS A 899 -29.90 46.20 -31.21
CA LYS A 899 -29.74 46.29 -29.76
C LYS A 899 -30.69 45.33 -29.04
N GLU A 900 -30.21 44.62 -28.02
CA GLU A 900 -31.02 44.40 -26.81
C GLU A 900 -30.15 44.05 -25.59
N SER A 901 -30.63 44.53 -24.45
CA SER A 901 -29.97 44.67 -23.16
C SER A 901 -29.59 43.35 -22.47
N LEU A 902 -28.38 43.30 -21.90
CA LEU A 902 -27.94 42.30 -20.92
C LEU A 902 -28.82 42.33 -19.65
N PRO A 903 -29.46 41.22 -19.24
CA PRO A 903 -29.87 41.02 -17.87
C PRO A 903 -28.75 40.39 -17.07
N LYS A 904 -28.49 40.98 -15.90
CA LYS A 904 -27.65 40.55 -14.79
C LYS A 904 -27.59 39.03 -14.61
N GLU A 905 -26.38 38.51 -14.48
CA GLU A 905 -26.10 37.18 -13.93
C GLU A 905 -26.81 37.02 -12.57
N LYS A 906 -27.82 36.16 -12.54
CA LYS A 906 -28.21 35.46 -11.32
C LYS A 906 -27.43 34.16 -11.29
N GLU A 907 -26.35 34.14 -10.51
CA GLU A 907 -25.91 32.90 -9.87
C GLU A 907 -27.07 32.40 -9.01
N SER A 908 -27.82 31.42 -9.53
CA SER A 908 -28.70 30.59 -8.71
C SER A 908 -27.96 29.29 -8.43
N VAL A 909 -27.26 29.32 -7.29
CA VAL A 909 -26.93 28.15 -6.49
C VAL A 909 -28.19 27.30 -6.37
N TYR A 910 -28.08 26.01 -6.69
CA TYR A 910 -29.18 25.05 -6.63
C TYR A 910 -30.01 25.21 -5.35
N SER A 911 -31.30 25.37 -5.55
CA SER A 911 -32.33 25.45 -4.52
C SER A 911 -32.44 24.13 -3.75
N GLU A 912 -32.41 24.24 -2.43
CA GLU A 912 -32.89 23.23 -1.49
C GLU A 912 -34.29 22.73 -1.95
N ALA A 913 -34.60 21.46 -1.74
CA ALA A 913 -36.01 21.09 -1.60
C ALA A 913 -36.53 21.74 -0.31
N ASP A 914 -37.84 21.99 -0.20
CA ASP A 914 -38.45 22.67 0.96
C ASP A 914 -38.18 21.96 2.32
N ASP A 915 -37.56 20.78 2.29
CA ASP A 915 -37.14 19.95 3.43
C ASP A 915 -35.63 19.99 3.75
N GLY A 916 -34.83 20.78 3.03
CA GLY A 916 -33.38 20.88 3.24
C GLY A 916 -32.55 19.72 2.65
N THR A 917 -33.14 18.84 1.83
CA THR A 917 -32.39 17.76 1.17
C THR A 917 -31.79 18.21 -0.18
N PRO A 918 -30.59 17.70 -0.57
CA PRO A 918 -30.02 17.98 -1.88
C PRO A 918 -30.89 17.38 -2.99
N LYS A 919 -31.28 18.20 -3.98
CA LYS A 919 -32.03 17.71 -5.16
C LYS A 919 -31.18 16.73 -5.99
N PRO A 920 -31.75 15.62 -6.47
CA PRO A 920 -31.05 14.68 -7.35
C PRO A 920 -30.56 15.38 -8.63
N ILE A 921 -29.32 15.10 -9.02
CA ILE A 921 -28.75 15.60 -10.28
C ILE A 921 -29.19 14.65 -11.40
N PRO A 922 -29.84 15.14 -12.47
CA PRO A 922 -30.14 14.31 -13.64
C PRO A 922 -28.86 13.67 -14.19
N VAL A 923 -28.90 12.38 -14.53
CA VAL A 923 -27.71 11.62 -14.98
C VAL A 923 -27.04 12.28 -16.19
N ALA A 924 -27.83 12.84 -17.10
CA ALA A 924 -27.33 13.56 -18.28
C ALA A 924 -26.53 14.83 -17.93
N GLU A 925 -26.81 15.44 -16.78
CA GLU A 925 -26.17 16.67 -16.32
C GLU A 925 -24.99 16.40 -15.38
N PHE A 926 -24.87 15.18 -14.85
CA PHE A 926 -23.89 14.82 -13.81
C PHE A 926 -22.44 15.08 -14.23
N ALA A 927 -22.06 14.74 -15.47
CA ALA A 927 -20.71 14.93 -15.97
C ALA A 927 -20.34 16.43 -16.02
N GLN A 928 -21.25 17.26 -16.51
CA GLN A 928 -21.05 18.71 -16.59
C GLN A 928 -21.06 19.34 -15.20
N TYR A 929 -21.97 18.90 -14.33
CA TYR A 929 -22.05 19.33 -12.93
C TYR A 929 -20.71 19.06 -12.21
N PHE A 930 -20.20 17.83 -12.29
CA PHE A 930 -18.93 17.47 -11.67
C PHE A 930 -17.75 18.25 -12.25
N LYS A 931 -17.72 18.43 -13.58
CA LYS A 931 -16.68 19.23 -14.25
C LYS A 931 -16.68 20.67 -13.75
N ASN A 932 -17.85 21.31 -13.66
CA ASN A 932 -18.01 22.68 -13.15
C ASN A 932 -17.58 22.81 -11.67
N LYS A 933 -17.94 21.83 -10.82
CA LYS A 933 -17.55 21.82 -9.40
C LYS A 933 -16.07 21.51 -9.17
N SER A 934 -15.38 20.96 -10.17
CA SER A 934 -13.98 20.53 -10.09
C SER A 934 -12.98 21.50 -10.75
N VAL A 935 -13.44 22.60 -11.38
CA VAL A 935 -12.59 23.54 -12.16
C VAL A 935 -11.42 24.11 -11.36
N ASN A 936 -11.54 24.22 -10.03
CA ASN A 936 -10.49 24.74 -9.14
C ASN A 936 -9.98 23.66 -8.15
N GLY A 937 -9.60 22.49 -8.66
CA GLY A 937 -9.03 21.42 -7.80
C GLY A 937 -10.02 20.83 -6.78
N GLY A 938 -11.33 20.91 -7.07
CA GLY A 938 -12.38 20.39 -6.20
C GLY A 938 -12.66 21.22 -4.94
N ILE A 939 -12.22 22.49 -4.87
CA ILE A 939 -12.52 23.38 -3.74
C ILE A 939 -14.03 23.42 -3.43
N VAL A 940 -14.88 23.49 -4.45
CA VAL A 940 -16.34 23.54 -4.25
C VAL A 940 -16.87 22.23 -3.64
N LEU A 941 -16.36 21.09 -4.10
CA LEU A 941 -16.69 19.78 -3.51
C LEU A 941 -16.18 19.66 -2.06
N LYS A 942 -15.05 20.29 -1.74
CA LYS A 942 -14.49 20.35 -0.39
C LYS A 942 -15.34 21.22 0.54
N GLU A 943 -15.86 22.34 0.04
CA GLU A 943 -16.82 23.19 0.77
C GLU A 943 -18.17 22.48 0.96
N GLU A 944 -18.65 21.73 -0.02
CA GLU A 944 -19.83 20.86 0.14
C GLU A 944 -19.61 19.77 1.19
N PHE A 945 -18.44 19.14 1.18
CA PHE A 945 -18.08 18.15 2.20
C PHE A 945 -18.06 18.77 3.61
N LYS A 946 -17.55 20.00 3.78
CA LYS A 946 -17.57 20.72 5.07
C LYS A 946 -18.97 21.05 5.59
N LYS A 947 -19.97 21.13 4.70
CA LYS A 947 -21.37 21.38 5.06
C LYS A 947 -22.11 20.12 5.51
N LEU A 948 -21.53 18.93 5.30
CA LEU A 948 -22.10 17.70 5.87
C LEU A 948 -22.07 17.81 7.40
N PRO A 949 -23.17 17.43 8.09
CA PRO A 949 -23.25 17.55 9.55
C PRO A 949 -22.05 16.86 10.20
N SER A 950 -21.29 17.64 10.98
CA SER A 950 -20.14 17.13 11.73
C SER A 950 -20.65 16.12 12.75
N ILE A 951 -20.25 14.86 12.61
CA ILE A 951 -20.53 13.83 13.60
C ILE A 951 -19.78 14.22 14.89
N LEU A 952 -20.43 14.02 16.05
CA LEU A 952 -19.90 14.31 17.39
C LEU A 952 -18.44 13.84 17.56
N PRO A 953 -17.62 14.53 18.38
CA PRO A 953 -16.25 14.08 18.64
C PRO A 953 -16.26 12.72 19.34
N PHE A 954 -15.77 11.68 18.64
CA PHE A 954 -15.59 10.34 19.21
C PHE A 954 -14.21 10.17 19.80
N SER A 955 -14.09 9.38 20.88
CA SER A 955 -12.78 9.02 21.44
C SER A 955 -12.01 8.07 20.51
N TRP A 956 -10.68 8.14 20.60
CA TRP A 956 -9.70 7.35 19.87
C TRP A 956 -8.49 7.02 20.78
N ASP A 957 -8.73 6.96 22.09
CA ASP A 957 -7.69 6.81 23.10
C ASP A 957 -6.97 5.47 22.99
N VAL A 958 -7.69 4.39 22.65
CA VAL A 958 -7.09 3.06 22.50
C VAL A 958 -6.12 3.05 21.32
N GLY A 959 -6.54 3.62 20.18
CA GLY A 959 -5.69 3.74 18.99
C GLY A 959 -4.48 4.64 19.22
N LYS A 960 -4.68 5.75 19.94
CA LYS A 960 -3.62 6.68 20.34
C LYS A 960 -2.60 6.05 21.29
N ASN A 961 -3.02 5.14 22.17
CA ASN A 961 -2.12 4.45 23.12
C ASN A 961 -1.35 3.29 22.47
N ASN A 962 -1.75 2.85 21.28
CA ASN A 962 -1.14 1.75 20.52
C ASN A 962 -0.40 2.22 19.26
N LYS A 963 0.26 3.40 19.28
CA LYS A 963 0.92 4.00 18.11
C LYS A 963 1.88 3.07 17.36
N VAL A 964 2.58 2.19 18.07
CA VAL A 964 3.53 1.22 17.48
C VAL A 964 2.87 0.18 16.57
N LYS A 965 1.56 -0.04 16.70
CA LYS A 965 0.76 -0.90 15.83
C LYS A 965 0.10 -0.13 14.68
N ASN A 966 0.24 1.21 14.65
CA ASN A 966 -0.29 2.05 13.58
C ASN A 966 0.79 2.33 12.54
N ARG A 967 0.50 2.08 11.27
CA ARG A 967 1.41 2.39 10.15
C ARG A 967 1.65 3.89 10.02
N PHE A 968 0.66 4.71 10.36
CA PHE A 968 0.75 6.17 10.36
C PHE A 968 0.27 6.72 11.72
N GLY A 969 1.09 7.56 12.37
CA GLY A 969 0.80 8.06 13.71
C GLY A 969 -0.42 8.99 13.80
N ASN A 970 -0.81 9.59 12.67
CA ASN A 970 -1.97 10.48 12.54
C ASN A 970 -3.22 9.79 11.98
N ILE A 971 -3.19 8.48 11.73
CA ILE A 971 -4.33 7.70 11.24
C ILE A 971 -4.62 6.59 12.24
N THR A 972 -5.68 6.78 13.02
CA THR A 972 -6.06 5.89 14.13
C THR A 972 -7.54 5.55 14.04
N THR A 973 -7.93 4.45 14.68
CA THR A 973 -9.33 4.06 14.79
C THR A 973 -10.04 4.81 15.92
N TYR A 974 -11.34 5.04 15.74
CA TYR A 974 -12.20 5.48 16.82
C TYR A 974 -12.55 4.31 17.74
N ASP A 975 -12.69 4.58 19.04
CA ASP A 975 -12.90 3.54 20.05
C ASP A 975 -14.24 2.82 19.89
N HIS A 976 -15.27 3.50 19.38
CA HIS A 976 -16.61 2.92 19.20
C HIS A 976 -16.72 1.96 18.00
N SER A 977 -15.87 2.11 16.98
CA SER A 977 -15.94 1.33 15.73
C SER A 977 -14.74 0.42 15.52
N ARG A 978 -13.72 0.46 16.37
CA ARG A 978 -12.53 -0.40 16.23
C ARG A 978 -12.89 -1.88 16.33
N VAL A 979 -12.15 -2.71 15.60
CA VAL A 979 -12.18 -4.16 15.80
C VAL A 979 -11.41 -4.50 17.08
N VAL A 980 -12.08 -5.19 18.01
CA VAL A 980 -11.48 -5.64 19.28
C VAL A 980 -11.05 -7.09 19.13
N LEU A 981 -9.76 -7.37 19.23
CA LEU A 981 -9.24 -8.74 19.16
C LEU A 981 -9.33 -9.45 20.52
N GLU A 982 -9.52 -10.77 20.52
CA GLU A 982 -9.45 -11.59 21.73
C GLU A 982 -8.10 -11.44 22.44
N LYS A 983 -8.08 -11.03 23.71
CA LYS A 983 -6.82 -10.79 24.44
C LYS A 983 -5.96 -12.05 24.55
N ILE A 984 -4.67 -11.90 24.28
CA ILE A 984 -3.63 -12.90 24.52
C ILE A 984 -3.11 -12.70 25.94
N GLU A 985 -3.05 -13.78 26.71
CA GLU A 985 -2.54 -13.77 28.08
C GLU A 985 -1.10 -13.25 28.13
N GLY A 986 -0.83 -12.29 29.04
CA GLY A 986 0.46 -11.65 29.19
C GLY A 986 0.74 -10.46 28.25
N ASP A 987 -0.10 -10.19 27.25
CA ASP A 987 0.02 -9.00 26.38
C ASP A 987 -1.21 -8.07 26.51
N PRO A 988 -1.12 -6.97 27.28
CA PRO A 988 -2.23 -6.05 27.50
C PRO A 988 -2.61 -5.24 26.25
N LYS A 989 -1.80 -5.25 25.18
CA LYS A 989 -2.03 -4.52 23.91
C LYS A 989 -2.47 -5.45 22.77
N SER A 990 -2.73 -6.72 23.07
CA SER A 990 -3.09 -7.76 22.11
C SER A 990 -4.52 -7.66 21.56
N ASP A 991 -5.36 -6.82 22.17
CA ASP A 991 -6.75 -6.56 21.74
C ASP A 991 -6.87 -5.47 20.67
N TYR A 992 -5.75 -4.85 20.29
CA TYR A 992 -5.71 -3.75 19.35
C TYR A 992 -5.12 -4.13 17.99
N ILE A 993 -5.86 -3.77 16.94
CA ILE A 993 -5.41 -3.65 15.56
C ILE A 993 -6.00 -2.35 14.98
N ASN A 994 -5.29 -1.70 14.07
CA ASN A 994 -5.80 -0.52 13.37
C ASN A 994 -6.78 -0.93 12.25
N ALA A 995 -7.98 -1.33 12.68
CA ALA A 995 -9.11 -1.69 11.84
C ALA A 995 -10.43 -1.22 12.46
N SER A 996 -11.37 -0.77 11.63
CA SER A 996 -12.70 -0.31 12.04
C SER A 996 -13.80 -1.00 11.25
N TYR A 997 -14.91 -1.29 11.92
CA TYR A 997 -16.16 -1.67 11.28
C TYR A 997 -16.78 -0.46 10.59
N ILE A 998 -17.22 -0.66 9.34
CA ILE A 998 -17.96 0.35 8.59
C ILE A 998 -19.39 -0.17 8.35
N PRO A 999 -20.43 0.53 8.83
CA PRO A 999 -21.82 0.08 8.69
C PRO A 999 -22.29 0.16 7.23
N THR A 1000 -23.26 -0.70 6.86
CA THR A 1000 -24.04 -0.58 5.63
C THR A 1000 -25.33 0.20 5.84
N VAL A 1001 -26.10 0.38 4.76
CA VAL A 1001 -27.38 1.11 4.70
C VAL A 1001 -28.42 0.64 5.73
N ASP A 1002 -28.32 -0.58 6.23
CA ASP A 1002 -29.22 -1.15 7.24
C ASP A 1002 -28.73 -1.00 8.69
N GLU A 1003 -27.52 -0.44 8.93
CA GLU A 1003 -26.83 -0.17 10.22
C GLU A 1003 -26.68 -1.37 11.20
N GLU A 1004 -27.58 -2.35 11.16
CA GLU A 1004 -27.67 -3.54 12.01
C GLU A 1004 -26.78 -4.68 11.50
N SER A 1005 -26.31 -4.63 10.25
CA SER A 1005 -25.39 -5.62 9.67
C SER A 1005 -24.04 -4.98 9.32
N MET A 1006 -23.09 -4.91 10.26
CA MET A 1006 -21.76 -4.38 9.96
C MET A 1006 -21.04 -5.27 8.93
N ASN A 1007 -20.97 -4.84 7.67
CA ASN A 1007 -20.55 -5.70 6.55
C ASN A 1007 -19.12 -5.45 6.03
N TYR A 1008 -18.40 -4.44 6.53
CA TYR A 1008 -17.02 -4.17 6.14
C TYR A 1008 -16.10 -4.01 7.33
N ILE A 1009 -14.85 -4.41 7.14
CA ILE A 1009 -13.73 -4.05 8.01
C ILE A 1009 -12.72 -3.24 7.18
N ALA A 1010 -12.59 -1.95 7.47
CA ALA A 1010 -11.56 -1.10 6.90
C ALA A 1010 -10.31 -1.16 7.79
N THR A 1011 -9.16 -1.54 7.22
CA THR A 1011 -7.90 -1.68 7.97
C THR A 1011 -6.71 -1.08 7.22
N GLN A 1012 -5.65 -0.74 7.94
CA GLN A 1012 -4.36 -0.41 7.33
C GLN A 1012 -3.72 -1.65 6.66
N GLY A 1013 -2.78 -1.42 5.73
CA GLY A 1013 -1.94 -2.48 5.20
C GLY A 1013 -1.03 -3.05 6.30
N PRO A 1014 -1.00 -4.38 6.53
CA PRO A 1014 -0.20 -4.98 7.58
C PRO A 1014 1.25 -4.52 7.59
N THR A 1015 1.79 -4.30 8.79
CA THR A 1015 3.22 -4.03 9.03
C THR A 1015 3.90 -5.32 9.48
N SER A 1016 5.23 -5.38 9.48
CA SER A 1016 5.97 -6.55 9.96
C SER A 1016 5.57 -7.01 11.37
N THR A 1017 5.12 -6.10 12.23
CA THR A 1017 4.70 -6.40 13.61
C THR A 1017 3.22 -6.73 13.76
N THR A 1018 2.39 -6.47 12.74
CA THR A 1018 0.92 -6.63 12.83
C THR A 1018 0.34 -7.69 11.90
N ILE A 1019 1.16 -8.48 11.20
CA ILE A 1019 0.68 -9.57 10.30
C ILE A 1019 -0.10 -10.63 11.11
N SER A 1020 0.39 -11.03 12.28
CA SER A 1020 -0.31 -12.00 13.13
C SER A 1020 -1.65 -11.46 13.63
N ASP A 1021 -1.70 -10.18 14.01
CA ASP A 1021 -2.94 -9.51 14.43
C ASP A 1021 -3.95 -9.42 13.27
N PHE A 1022 -3.46 -9.19 12.04
CA PHE A 1022 -4.31 -9.17 10.84
C PHE A 1022 -4.97 -10.52 10.58
N TRP A 1023 -4.23 -11.63 10.68
CA TRP A 1023 -4.83 -12.96 10.52
C TRP A 1023 -5.76 -13.34 11.66
N ARG A 1024 -5.45 -12.92 12.90
CA ARG A 1024 -6.38 -13.06 14.04
C ARG A 1024 -7.69 -12.33 13.78
N MET A 1025 -7.64 -11.11 13.24
CA MET A 1025 -8.82 -10.33 12.86
C MET A 1025 -9.65 -11.06 11.79
N VAL A 1026 -9.01 -11.53 10.71
CA VAL A 1026 -9.69 -12.27 9.62
C VAL A 1026 -10.36 -13.53 10.16
N TRP A 1027 -9.69 -14.27 11.05
CA TRP A 1027 -10.24 -15.48 11.63
C TRP A 1027 -11.37 -15.20 12.63
N GLN A 1028 -11.16 -14.32 13.61
CA GLN A 1028 -12.15 -14.03 14.65
C GLN A 1028 -13.49 -13.56 14.08
N ASN A 1029 -13.45 -12.79 12.99
CA ASN A 1029 -14.63 -12.20 12.36
C ASN A 1029 -15.21 -13.04 11.22
N ASP A 1030 -14.73 -14.27 11.03
CA ASP A 1030 -15.20 -15.19 9.96
C ASP A 1030 -15.10 -14.57 8.54
N CYS A 1031 -14.06 -13.74 8.32
CA CYS A 1031 -13.85 -13.07 7.06
C CYS A 1031 -13.36 -14.06 6.00
N SER A 1032 -14.13 -14.22 4.93
CA SER A 1032 -13.79 -15.11 3.82
C SER A 1032 -13.22 -14.40 2.60
N VAL A 1033 -13.30 -13.06 2.55
CA VAL A 1033 -12.85 -12.25 1.42
C VAL A 1033 -12.05 -11.04 1.92
N ILE A 1034 -10.88 -10.82 1.30
CA ILE A 1034 -9.98 -9.71 1.55
C ILE A 1034 -9.78 -8.93 0.25
N VAL A 1035 -9.96 -7.62 0.28
CA VAL A 1035 -9.72 -6.69 -0.81
C VAL A 1035 -8.48 -5.85 -0.49
N MET A 1036 -7.44 -6.00 -1.30
CA MET A 1036 -6.18 -5.27 -1.22
C MET A 1036 -6.07 -4.30 -2.40
N LEU A 1037 -5.93 -3.01 -2.10
CA LEU A 1037 -5.98 -1.92 -3.10
C LEU A 1037 -4.64 -1.19 -3.26
N THR A 1038 -3.53 -1.83 -2.89
CA THR A 1038 -2.18 -1.25 -2.96
C THR A 1038 -1.15 -2.33 -3.25
N ASN A 1039 -0.12 -2.00 -4.03
CA ASN A 1039 1.04 -2.88 -4.19
C ASN A 1039 1.90 -2.86 -2.91
N LEU A 1040 2.81 -3.82 -2.76
CA LEU A 1040 3.70 -3.89 -1.57
C LEU A 1040 4.63 -2.67 -1.48
N VAL A 1041 5.15 -2.24 -2.63
CA VAL A 1041 6.01 -1.07 -2.78
C VAL A 1041 5.48 -0.21 -3.92
N GLU A 1042 5.31 1.08 -3.66
CA GLU A 1042 4.88 2.06 -4.67
C GLU A 1042 5.78 3.30 -4.52
N LEU A 1043 6.34 3.81 -5.62
CA LEU A 1043 7.26 4.96 -5.62
C LEU A 1043 8.43 4.81 -4.62
N GLY A 1044 8.99 3.59 -4.53
CA GLY A 1044 10.09 3.26 -3.61
C GLY A 1044 9.71 3.20 -2.12
N LYS A 1045 8.44 3.38 -1.76
CA LYS A 1045 7.96 3.35 -0.37
C LYS A 1045 7.21 2.07 -0.07
N ASN A 1046 7.49 1.45 1.08
CA ASN A 1046 6.74 0.30 1.58
C ASN A 1046 5.30 0.73 1.94
N LYS A 1047 4.31 0.18 1.22
CA LYS A 1047 2.89 0.46 1.43
C LYS A 1047 2.19 -0.61 2.25
N CYS A 1048 2.62 -1.86 2.11
CA CYS A 1048 2.07 -3.03 2.77
C CYS A 1048 3.17 -4.09 2.88
N ASN A 1049 3.26 -4.79 4.02
CA ASN A 1049 4.07 -6.00 4.11
C ASN A 1049 3.28 -7.18 3.54
N GLN A 1050 3.96 -8.06 2.82
CA GLN A 1050 3.36 -9.29 2.32
C GLN A 1050 2.93 -10.15 3.53
N TYR A 1051 1.62 -10.35 3.67
CA TYR A 1051 1.02 -11.10 4.77
C TYR A 1051 0.56 -12.50 4.36
N TRP A 1052 0.73 -12.88 3.09
CA TRP A 1052 0.50 -14.23 2.58
C TRP A 1052 1.84 -14.92 2.28
N PRO A 1053 1.95 -16.23 2.49
CA PRO A 1053 3.17 -16.98 2.19
C PRO A 1053 3.27 -17.36 0.71
N ASP A 1054 4.46 -17.74 0.26
CA ASP A 1054 4.65 -18.35 -1.07
C ASP A 1054 4.17 -19.81 -1.09
N SER A 1055 4.17 -20.49 0.07
CA SER A 1055 3.62 -21.85 0.23
C SER A 1055 2.80 -22.00 1.51
N THR A 1056 3.42 -22.18 2.67
CA THR A 1056 2.76 -22.29 3.97
C THR A 1056 3.60 -21.63 5.06
N THR A 1057 2.98 -20.76 5.86
CA THR A 1057 3.60 -20.10 7.00
C THR A 1057 2.63 -20.00 8.16
N ARG A 1058 3.16 -20.09 9.39
CA ARG A 1058 2.39 -19.92 10.62
C ARG A 1058 2.52 -18.49 11.15
N PHE A 1059 1.39 -17.82 11.36
CA PHE A 1059 1.29 -16.49 11.95
C PHE A 1059 0.56 -16.60 13.30
N GLY A 1060 1.33 -16.72 14.38
CA GLY A 1060 0.77 -17.01 15.71
C GLY A 1060 0.12 -18.40 15.78
N SER A 1061 -1.17 -18.47 16.12
CA SER A 1061 -1.94 -19.71 16.17
C SER A 1061 -2.51 -20.16 14.82
N ILE A 1062 -2.44 -19.32 13.79
CA ILE A 1062 -3.07 -19.55 12.49
C ILE A 1062 -2.00 -19.94 11.47
N THR A 1063 -2.17 -21.09 10.83
CA THR A 1063 -1.38 -21.50 9.67
C THR A 1063 -2.09 -21.06 8.41
N VAL A 1064 -1.38 -20.33 7.55
CA VAL A 1064 -1.89 -19.85 6.25
C VAL A 1064 -1.14 -20.61 5.16
N THR A 1065 -1.88 -21.15 4.20
CA THR A 1065 -1.33 -21.85 3.03
C THR A 1065 -1.88 -21.22 1.76
N LEU A 1066 -1.00 -20.92 0.80
CA LEU A 1066 -1.40 -20.48 -0.54
C LEU A 1066 -1.80 -21.70 -1.37
N LEU A 1067 -3.07 -21.78 -1.77
CA LEU A 1067 -3.59 -22.85 -2.63
C LEU A 1067 -3.44 -22.53 -4.12
N GLY A 1068 -3.51 -21.25 -4.49
CA GLY A 1068 -3.36 -20.84 -5.89
C GLY A 1068 -3.49 -19.33 -6.10
N THR A 1069 -2.94 -18.85 -7.21
CA THR A 1069 -3.06 -17.45 -7.64
C THR A 1069 -3.57 -17.40 -9.09
N GLN A 1070 -4.60 -16.59 -9.32
CA GLN A 1070 -5.12 -16.27 -10.66
C GLN A 1070 -4.75 -14.83 -10.98
N SER A 1071 -4.08 -14.61 -12.11
CA SER A 1071 -3.65 -13.28 -12.56
C SER A 1071 -4.54 -12.77 -13.69
N PHE A 1072 -4.96 -11.51 -13.58
CA PHE A 1072 -5.67 -10.74 -14.59
C PHE A 1072 -4.85 -9.48 -14.94
N ALA A 1073 -5.30 -8.68 -15.91
CA ALA A 1073 -4.58 -7.47 -16.33
C ALA A 1073 -4.40 -6.44 -15.19
N ASP A 1074 -5.46 -6.19 -14.42
CA ASP A 1074 -5.53 -5.12 -13.42
C ASP A 1074 -5.51 -5.61 -11.96
N TYR A 1075 -5.64 -6.92 -11.75
CA TYR A 1075 -5.74 -7.52 -10.42
C TYR A 1075 -5.33 -8.99 -10.43
N CYS A 1076 -5.08 -9.54 -9.24
CA CYS A 1076 -4.93 -10.98 -9.03
C CYS A 1076 -5.83 -11.45 -7.89
N ILE A 1077 -6.13 -12.74 -7.88
CA ILE A 1077 -6.93 -13.40 -6.85
C ILE A 1077 -6.11 -14.55 -6.27
N ARG A 1078 -5.92 -14.58 -4.96
CA ARG A 1078 -5.27 -15.68 -4.24
C ARG A 1078 -6.30 -16.46 -3.44
N THR A 1079 -6.24 -17.78 -3.51
CA THR A 1079 -6.99 -18.69 -2.63
C THR A 1079 -6.07 -19.14 -1.50
N LEU A 1080 -6.47 -18.87 -0.27
CA LEU A 1080 -5.69 -19.13 0.94
C LEU A 1080 -6.47 -20.10 1.84
N LYS A 1081 -5.78 -21.09 2.40
CA LYS A 1081 -6.32 -21.98 3.42
C LYS A 1081 -5.81 -21.55 4.79
N LEU A 1082 -6.71 -21.25 5.70
CA LEU A 1082 -6.41 -20.94 7.09
C LEU A 1082 -6.71 -22.16 7.96
N VAL A 1083 -5.79 -22.52 8.85
CA VAL A 1083 -5.95 -23.60 9.82
C VAL A 1083 -5.62 -23.08 11.21
N GLN A 1084 -6.56 -23.23 12.15
CA GLN A 1084 -6.34 -22.95 13.57
C GLN A 1084 -7.01 -24.06 14.41
N GLY A 1085 -6.20 -24.79 15.18
CA GLY A 1085 -6.65 -26.00 15.87
C GLY A 1085 -7.12 -27.05 14.87
N THR A 1086 -8.36 -27.54 15.02
CA THR A 1086 -8.99 -28.51 14.12
C THR A 1086 -9.83 -27.87 13.01
N LYS A 1087 -10.06 -26.55 13.06
CA LYS A 1087 -10.91 -25.84 12.10
C LYS A 1087 -10.08 -25.39 10.90
N THR A 1088 -10.68 -25.48 9.73
CA THR A 1088 -10.11 -25.05 8.45
C THR A 1088 -11.08 -24.10 7.76
N ARG A 1089 -10.57 -23.02 7.17
CA ARG A 1089 -11.33 -22.04 6.37
C ARG A 1089 -10.60 -21.70 5.08
N GLU A 1090 -11.36 -21.32 4.07
CA GLU A 1090 -10.81 -20.84 2.81
C GLU A 1090 -11.09 -19.34 2.68
N VAL A 1091 -10.05 -18.56 2.41
CA VAL A 1091 -10.09 -17.10 2.32
C VAL A 1091 -9.56 -16.66 0.96
N TYR A 1092 -10.26 -15.72 0.34
CA TYR A 1092 -9.92 -15.21 -0.98
C TYR A 1092 -9.37 -13.80 -0.87
N GLN A 1093 -8.13 -13.59 -1.32
CA GLN A 1093 -7.54 -12.28 -1.40
C GLN A 1093 -7.63 -11.75 -2.84
N TYR A 1094 -8.41 -10.69 -3.03
CA TYR A 1094 -8.54 -9.92 -4.26
C TYR A 1094 -7.61 -8.72 -4.19
N HIS A 1095 -6.55 -8.72 -4.99
CA HIS A 1095 -5.53 -7.66 -4.98
C HIS A 1095 -5.57 -6.89 -6.30
N PHE A 1096 -6.04 -5.64 -6.25
CA PHE A 1096 -6.06 -4.70 -7.37
C PHE A 1096 -4.70 -4.02 -7.52
N THR A 1097 -4.00 -4.31 -8.62
CA THR A 1097 -2.57 -3.96 -8.80
C THR A 1097 -2.35 -2.71 -9.65
N SER A 1098 -3.35 -2.26 -10.43
CA SER A 1098 -3.23 -1.11 -11.34
C SER A 1098 -3.81 0.20 -10.78
N TRP A 1099 -4.17 0.29 -9.50
CA TRP A 1099 -4.62 1.54 -8.88
C TRP A 1099 -3.41 2.38 -8.43
N PRO A 1100 -3.10 3.53 -9.07
CA PRO A 1100 -1.92 4.32 -8.78
C PRO A 1100 -1.99 5.03 -7.41
N ASP A 1101 -0.81 5.29 -6.83
CA ASP A 1101 -0.74 6.11 -5.61
C ASP A 1101 -1.13 7.55 -5.86
N ARG A 1102 -1.92 8.11 -4.93
CA ARG A 1102 -2.49 9.46 -5.01
C ARG A 1102 -3.28 9.74 -6.30
N GLY A 1103 -3.79 8.69 -6.95
CA GLY A 1103 -4.58 8.80 -8.18
C GLY A 1103 -5.82 7.92 -8.19
N VAL A 1104 -6.40 7.79 -9.38
CA VAL A 1104 -7.59 6.96 -9.68
C VAL A 1104 -7.21 5.86 -10.67
N PRO A 1105 -7.98 4.76 -10.77
CA PRO A 1105 -7.76 3.76 -11.80
C PRO A 1105 -7.86 4.38 -13.20
N HIS A 1106 -7.05 3.90 -14.15
CA HIS A 1106 -7.02 4.42 -15.52
C HIS A 1106 -8.38 4.35 -16.22
N HIS A 1107 -9.17 3.31 -15.95
CA HIS A 1107 -10.51 3.14 -16.50
C HIS A 1107 -11.48 2.58 -15.43
N SER A 1108 -12.70 3.09 -15.39
CA SER A 1108 -13.74 2.69 -14.42
C SER A 1108 -14.17 1.22 -14.59
N THR A 1109 -14.15 0.69 -15.82
CA THR A 1109 -14.55 -0.68 -16.14
C THR A 1109 -13.74 -1.73 -15.38
N ALA A 1110 -12.43 -1.52 -15.21
CA ALA A 1110 -11.56 -2.45 -14.47
C ALA A 1110 -11.98 -2.58 -13.01
N LEU A 1111 -12.26 -1.44 -12.35
CA LEU A 1111 -12.72 -1.41 -10.96
C LEU A 1111 -14.11 -2.04 -10.79
N LEU A 1112 -15.03 -1.77 -11.72
CA LEU A 1112 -16.38 -2.35 -11.69
C LEU A 1112 -16.35 -3.88 -11.90
N ALA A 1113 -15.54 -4.38 -12.83
CA ALA A 1113 -15.37 -5.81 -13.07
C ALA A 1113 -14.73 -6.51 -11.85
N PHE A 1114 -13.71 -5.88 -11.25
CA PHE A 1114 -13.12 -6.35 -10.00
C PHE A 1114 -14.13 -6.41 -8.86
N ARG A 1115 -14.88 -5.33 -8.64
CA ARG A 1115 -15.94 -5.24 -7.63
C ARG A 1115 -17.00 -6.33 -7.84
N TRP A 1116 -17.43 -6.56 -9.08
CA TRP A 1116 -18.39 -7.62 -9.40
C TRP A 1116 -17.90 -8.99 -8.95
N LYS A 1117 -16.64 -9.35 -9.23
CA LYS A 1117 -16.07 -10.64 -8.79
C LYS A 1117 -15.97 -10.75 -7.26
N VAL A 1118 -15.60 -9.68 -6.57
CA VAL A 1118 -15.58 -9.65 -5.10
C VAL A 1118 -16.99 -9.86 -4.55
N HIS A 1119 -17.96 -9.11 -5.06
CA HIS A 1119 -19.34 -9.14 -4.60
C HIS A 1119 -20.00 -10.51 -4.77
N VAL A 1120 -19.85 -11.14 -5.94
CA VAL A 1120 -20.36 -12.49 -6.21
C VAL A 1120 -19.81 -13.51 -5.21
N ARG A 1121 -18.53 -13.39 -4.83
CA ARG A 1121 -17.94 -14.29 -3.83
C ARG A 1121 -18.45 -13.99 -2.42
N ASN A 1122 -18.48 -12.71 -2.02
CA ASN A 1122 -18.84 -12.32 -0.67
C ASN A 1122 -20.29 -12.69 -0.30
N GLN A 1123 -21.22 -12.63 -1.27
CA GLN A 1123 -22.61 -13.07 -1.07
C GLN A 1123 -22.74 -14.54 -0.65
N THR A 1124 -21.71 -15.36 -0.88
CA THR A 1124 -21.73 -16.80 -0.54
C THR A 1124 -21.11 -17.14 0.81
N THR A 1125 -20.50 -16.18 1.53
CA THR A 1125 -19.54 -16.50 2.62
C THR A 1125 -19.77 -15.83 3.99
N GLY A 1126 -20.92 -15.24 4.27
CA GLY A 1126 -21.44 -15.03 5.66
C GLY A 1126 -20.69 -14.13 6.67
N GLY A 1127 -19.56 -13.49 6.33
CA GLY A 1127 -18.80 -12.59 7.21
C GLY A 1127 -18.47 -11.22 6.56
N PRO A 1128 -17.90 -10.26 7.31
CA PRO A 1128 -17.61 -8.92 6.78
C PRO A 1128 -16.45 -8.94 5.78
N LEU A 1129 -16.57 -8.09 4.76
CA LEU A 1129 -15.56 -7.90 3.73
C LEU A 1129 -14.39 -7.06 4.27
N VAL A 1130 -13.19 -7.64 4.33
CA VAL A 1130 -11.99 -6.89 4.74
C VAL A 1130 -11.49 -6.08 3.56
N VAL A 1131 -11.32 -4.77 3.73
CA VAL A 1131 -10.82 -3.87 2.68
C VAL A 1131 -9.64 -3.06 3.21
N HIS A 1132 -8.52 -3.07 2.49
CA HIS A 1132 -7.36 -2.28 2.89
C HIS A 1132 -6.57 -1.73 1.69
N CYS A 1133 -5.95 -0.57 1.93
CA CYS A 1133 -4.89 -0.02 1.10
C CYS A 1133 -3.62 0.10 1.96
N SER A 1134 -2.82 1.16 1.80
CA SER A 1134 -1.70 1.41 2.71
C SER A 1134 -2.17 1.94 4.06
N ALA A 1135 -2.91 3.06 4.04
CA ALA A 1135 -3.39 3.72 5.26
C ALA A 1135 -4.75 3.23 5.76
N GLY A 1136 -5.50 2.49 4.94
CA GLY A 1136 -6.85 2.02 5.29
C GLY A 1136 -7.95 3.07 5.14
N VAL A 1137 -7.65 4.26 4.58
CA VAL A 1137 -8.62 5.39 4.49
C VAL A 1137 -8.98 5.79 3.05
N GLY A 1138 -8.00 6.14 2.21
CA GLY A 1138 -8.26 6.73 0.88
C GLY A 1138 -8.93 5.75 -0.09
N ARG A 1139 -8.13 4.90 -0.75
CA ARG A 1139 -8.66 3.88 -1.70
C ARG A 1139 -9.65 2.92 -1.03
N THR A 1140 -9.41 2.58 0.24
CA THR A 1140 -10.30 1.75 1.06
C THR A 1140 -11.70 2.36 1.16
N GLY A 1141 -11.80 3.62 1.61
CA GLY A 1141 -13.08 4.31 1.75
C GLY A 1141 -13.77 4.51 0.41
N THR A 1142 -13.01 4.85 -0.64
CA THR A 1142 -13.56 4.96 -2.00
C THR A 1142 -14.17 3.65 -2.49
N TYR A 1143 -13.49 2.52 -2.30
CA TYR A 1143 -14.01 1.21 -2.69
C TYR A 1143 -15.28 0.84 -1.91
N ILE A 1144 -15.27 1.00 -0.59
CA ILE A 1144 -16.43 0.70 0.27
C ILE A 1144 -17.64 1.56 -0.14
N ALA A 1145 -17.44 2.85 -0.40
CA ALA A 1145 -18.51 3.74 -0.85
C ALA A 1145 -19.13 3.27 -2.17
N ILE A 1146 -18.30 2.92 -3.17
CA ILE A 1146 -18.77 2.41 -4.47
C ILE A 1146 -19.56 1.11 -4.28
N ASP A 1147 -19.03 0.18 -3.49
CA ASP A 1147 -19.66 -1.11 -3.25
C ASP A 1147 -21.01 -0.98 -2.54
N ALA A 1148 -21.08 -0.18 -1.47
CA ALA A 1148 -22.28 0.04 -0.68
C ALA A 1148 -23.38 0.77 -1.47
N MET A 1149 -23.02 1.78 -2.26
CA MET A 1149 -23.99 2.53 -3.09
C MET A 1149 -24.63 1.64 -4.16
N LEU A 1150 -23.84 0.81 -4.84
CA LEU A 1150 -24.35 -0.12 -5.87
C LEU A 1150 -25.28 -1.18 -5.28
N GLU A 1151 -25.00 -1.66 -4.07
CA GLU A 1151 -25.87 -2.60 -3.36
C GLU A 1151 -27.21 -1.95 -2.93
N GLY A 1152 -27.15 -0.73 -2.38
CA GLY A 1152 -28.34 0.01 -1.98
C GLY A 1152 -29.31 0.26 -3.14
N LEU A 1153 -28.80 0.55 -4.34
CA LEU A 1153 -29.62 0.71 -5.55
C LEU A 1153 -30.34 -0.58 -5.95
N ARG A 1154 -29.68 -1.73 -5.85
CA ARG A 1154 -30.25 -3.04 -6.25
C ARG A 1154 -31.44 -3.43 -5.39
N ARG A 1155 -31.37 -3.22 -4.07
CA ARG A 1155 -32.44 -3.61 -3.12
C ARG A 1155 -33.74 -2.82 -3.35
N ARG A 1156 -33.66 -1.53 -3.70
CA ARG A 1156 -34.83 -0.67 -3.92
C ARG A 1156 -35.66 -1.08 -5.14
N ILE A 1157 -35.06 -1.69 -6.15
CA ILE A 1157 -35.73 -2.09 -7.40
C ILE A 1157 -36.63 -3.34 -7.21
N LEU A 1158 -36.31 -4.22 -6.26
CA LEU A 1158 -36.99 -5.52 -6.09
C LEU A 1158 -38.30 -5.47 -5.29
N CYS A 1159 -38.58 -4.40 -4.52
CA CYS A 1159 -39.79 -4.29 -3.70
C CYS A 1159 -41.08 -3.95 -4.47
N SER A 1160 -41.03 -3.50 -5.73
CA SER A 1160 -42.21 -2.96 -6.43
C SER A 1160 -43.14 -3.98 -7.13
N TYR A 1161 -42.96 -5.31 -7.00
CA TYR A 1161 -43.56 -6.29 -7.96
C TYR A 1161 -44.44 -7.45 -7.41
N ARG A 1162 -45.08 -7.41 -6.22
CA ARG A 1162 -45.93 -8.56 -5.74
C ARG A 1162 -47.26 -8.18 -5.05
N ILE A 1163 -48.42 -8.19 -5.77
CA ILE A 1163 -49.80 -8.41 -5.25
C ILE A 1163 -50.77 -8.95 -6.36
N THR A 1164 -51.44 -10.12 -6.20
CA THR A 1164 -52.82 -10.48 -6.72
C THR A 1164 -53.33 -11.90 -6.27
N CYS A 1165 -54.67 -12.06 -6.09
CA CYS A 1165 -55.44 -13.00 -5.22
C CYS A 1165 -55.95 -14.35 -5.81
N LYS A 1166 -56.39 -15.26 -4.90
CA LYS A 1166 -57.19 -16.49 -5.09
C LYS A 1166 -58.66 -16.31 -4.70
#